data_AF-A0A060RJI8-F1
#
_entry.id   AF-A0A060RJI8-F1
#
_cell.length_a   1.000
_cell.length_b   1.000
_cell.length_c   1.000
_cell.angle_alpha   90.00
_cell.angle_beta   90.00
_cell.angle_gamma   90.00
#
_symmetry.space_group_name_H-M   'P 1'
#
loop_
_entity.id
_entity.type
_entity.pdbx_description
1 polymer ?
#
loop_
_entity_poly.entity_id
_entity_poly.type
_entity_poly.pdbx_seq_one_letter_code
_entity_poly.pdbx_strand_id
1 'polypeptide(L)'
;MAKDKISPGMQQYLNVKKDYPDAFLLFRMGDFYELFYDDAVKAAQILEISLTSRNKNADNPIPMAGVPYHSAQQYIDVLVEMGYKVAIAEQMEDPKQAVGVVKREVVQVITPGTAVDSSKPDNANNFLVAIDSDGKTFGLAYMDVSTGEFFSTSLSDFSSLRSEILNLKAREIVVGYELSETEQHSLVKQLNLLLSFEQERYEDVHLIDPDLTALEISAAEKLLQYVHTTQKRELSHLQKLVHYEIKDYLQMSYTTKSSLDLLENARTSKKHGSLYWLLDETKTAMGMRLLRNWIDRPLVNQAQIEERQNIVQVFLDNFFERSDLTDSLKGVYDIERLASRVSFGKANPKDLLQLGHTLAQVPTIKAILESFESPHLDKLVNSIDTLPELESLIRSAIDQDAPAVITEGSIIRTGFDETLDKYRKVMREGTSWIAEIEAKERAASGITNLKIDYNKKDGYYFHVTNSNLSLVPDYFFRKATLKNSERFGTAELAKIEGEMLEAREQSASLEYDIFMRVRGQVERYITRLQDLAKAISTVDVLQSLAVVAENNHYVRPTFNDNHEIKIEKGRHAVVEKVMGTQEYIPNTITFDADINIQLITGPNMSGKSTYMRQLALTVIMAQMGSYVAAESVNLPVFDAIFTRIGAADDLISGQSTFMVEMMEANQAIKRASSQSLILFDELGRGTATYDGMALAQSIIEYIHDHIGAKTMFATHYHELTALSTSLTHLVNVHVATLEKNGDVTFLHKIAEGPADKSYGIHVAKIAGLPEELLQRADSILTNLESGAAQLQLTPEVEAEPITVKSEVAEPVAEQLSLFVDDSSNQEVIEALKKVDLMNLTPMQAMNVIYELKNML
;
A
#
# COMPACT_ATOMS: atom_id res chain seq x y z
N MET A 1 -30.47 36.07 35.62
CA MET A 1 -30.58 34.98 34.62
C MET A 1 -30.00 33.74 35.26
N ALA A 2 -30.84 32.73 35.54
CA ALA A 2 -30.40 31.50 36.18
C ALA A 2 -29.52 30.72 35.20
N LYS A 3 -28.30 30.33 35.60
CA LYS A 3 -27.49 29.37 34.83
C LYS A 3 -28.29 28.08 34.72
N ASP A 4 -28.53 27.61 33.50
CA ASP A 4 -29.14 26.30 33.26
C ASP A 4 -28.36 25.23 34.05
N LYS A 5 -29.10 24.47 34.86
CA LYS A 5 -28.52 23.48 35.78
C LYS A 5 -28.16 22.23 34.97
N ILE A 6 -26.96 22.21 34.41
CA ILE A 6 -26.42 21.08 33.64
C ILE A 6 -26.44 19.83 34.53
N SER A 7 -27.00 18.71 34.01
CA SER A 7 -27.04 17.45 34.77
C SER A 7 -25.62 16.95 35.07
N PRO A 8 -25.38 16.27 36.20
CA PRO A 8 -24.04 15.79 36.56
C PRO A 8 -23.37 14.92 35.48
N GLY A 9 -24.13 14.06 34.80
CA GLY A 9 -23.61 13.25 33.68
C GLY A 9 -23.23 14.09 32.45
N MET A 10 -23.98 15.17 32.16
CA MET A 10 -23.64 16.08 31.07
C MET A 10 -22.46 16.98 31.42
N GLN A 11 -22.31 17.36 32.69
CA GLN A 11 -21.12 18.06 33.16
C GLN A 11 -19.87 17.19 32.99
N GLN A 12 -19.97 15.88 33.29
CA GLN A 12 -18.90 14.93 33.04
C GLN A 12 -18.57 14.83 31.53
N TYR A 13 -19.57 14.73 30.66
CA TYR A 13 -19.37 14.73 29.20
C TYR A 13 -18.64 16.00 28.73
N LEU A 14 -19.09 17.18 29.14
CA LEU A 14 -18.48 18.45 28.74
C LEU A 14 -17.04 18.60 29.25
N ASN A 15 -16.76 18.11 30.47
CA ASN A 15 -15.41 18.11 31.02
C ASN A 15 -14.49 17.21 30.17
N VAL A 16 -14.93 16.00 29.83
CA VAL A 16 -14.15 15.09 28.98
C VAL A 16 -13.98 15.66 27.57
N LYS A 17 -15.05 16.17 26.94
CA LYS A 17 -14.99 16.74 25.58
C LYS A 17 -14.05 17.94 25.47
N LYS A 18 -13.89 18.71 26.55
CA LYS A 18 -12.97 19.85 26.59
C LYS A 18 -11.52 19.43 26.31
N ASP A 19 -11.13 18.23 26.74
CA ASP A 19 -9.78 17.71 26.55
C ASP A 19 -9.58 17.10 25.14
N TYR A 20 -10.66 16.88 24.38
CA TYR A 20 -10.64 16.32 23.01
C TYR A 20 -11.54 17.14 22.05
N PRO A 21 -11.22 18.43 21.82
CA PRO A 21 -12.07 19.31 21.02
C PRO A 21 -12.12 18.94 19.53
N ASP A 22 -11.09 18.28 19.02
CA ASP A 22 -10.89 17.88 17.62
C ASP A 22 -11.34 16.43 17.31
N ALA A 23 -11.82 15.68 18.31
CA ALA A 23 -12.25 14.28 18.15
C ALA A 23 -13.74 14.09 18.47
N PHE A 24 -14.43 13.22 17.74
CA PHE A 24 -15.78 12.77 18.13
C PHE A 24 -15.71 12.02 19.47
N LEU A 25 -16.51 12.42 20.45
CA LEU A 25 -16.55 11.74 21.75
C LEU A 25 -17.68 10.70 21.78
N LEU A 26 -17.34 9.42 21.65
CA LEU A 26 -18.24 8.29 21.89
C LEU A 26 -18.30 8.02 23.39
N PHE A 27 -19.37 8.49 24.05
CA PHE A 27 -19.51 8.45 25.50
C PHE A 27 -20.42 7.30 25.94
N ARG A 28 -19.90 6.30 26.67
CA ARG A 28 -20.66 5.09 27.01
C ARG A 28 -21.78 5.33 28.02
N MET A 29 -23.03 5.26 27.56
CA MET A 29 -24.24 5.36 28.37
C MET A 29 -25.06 4.07 28.29
N GLY A 30 -24.84 3.17 29.26
CA GLY A 30 -25.44 1.83 29.24
C GLY A 30 -24.90 1.00 28.07
N ASP A 31 -25.80 0.47 27.25
CA ASP A 31 -25.50 -0.37 26.07
C ASP A 31 -25.28 0.46 24.77
N PHE A 32 -25.12 1.78 24.89
CA PHE A 32 -24.91 2.67 23.75
C PHE A 32 -23.69 3.56 23.97
N TYR A 33 -23.02 3.91 22.87
CA TYR A 33 -22.20 5.10 22.80
C TYR A 33 -23.07 6.27 22.32
N GLU A 34 -23.13 7.32 23.12
CA GLU A 34 -23.88 8.54 22.81
C GLU A 34 -22.94 9.70 22.50
N LEU A 35 -23.32 10.52 21.52
CA LEU A 35 -22.69 11.79 21.17
C LEU A 35 -23.69 12.91 21.42
N PHE A 36 -23.20 14.10 21.78
CA PHE A 36 -24.04 15.27 22.07
C PHE A 36 -23.60 16.53 21.33
N TYR A 37 -24.50 17.49 21.19
CA TYR A 37 -24.23 18.80 20.56
C TYR A 37 -23.76 18.66 19.11
N ASP A 38 -22.70 19.38 18.72
CA ASP A 38 -22.20 19.40 17.33
C ASP A 38 -21.70 18.02 16.88
N ASP A 39 -21.11 17.23 17.79
CA ASP A 39 -20.70 15.86 17.50
C ASP A 39 -21.91 15.01 17.09
N ALA A 40 -23.05 15.16 17.78
CA ALA A 40 -24.28 14.43 17.43
C ALA A 40 -24.81 14.81 16.05
N VAL A 41 -24.83 16.11 15.73
CA VAL A 41 -25.34 16.62 14.45
C VAL A 41 -24.48 16.12 13.30
N LYS A 42 -23.16 16.24 13.41
CA LYS A 42 -22.22 15.78 12.38
C LYS A 42 -22.22 14.26 12.24
N ALA A 43 -22.20 13.53 13.36
CA ALA A 43 -22.21 12.06 13.34
C ALA A 43 -23.51 11.53 12.73
N ALA A 44 -24.68 12.12 13.03
CA ALA A 44 -25.94 11.73 12.42
C ALA A 44 -25.94 11.89 10.90
N GLN A 45 -25.33 12.97 10.39
CA GLN A 45 -25.21 13.20 8.96
C GLN A 45 -24.22 12.24 8.28
N ILE A 46 -23.04 12.03 8.89
CA ILE A 46 -21.98 11.19 8.32
C ILE A 46 -22.34 9.70 8.37
N LEU A 47 -22.87 9.25 9.51
CA LEU A 47 -23.14 7.84 9.78
C LEU A 47 -24.56 7.42 9.40
N GLU A 48 -25.38 8.35 8.90
CA GLU A 48 -26.80 8.15 8.57
C GLU A 48 -27.62 7.56 9.74
N ILE A 49 -27.28 7.96 10.97
CA ILE A 49 -28.00 7.54 12.19
C ILE A 49 -29.02 8.59 12.63
N SER A 50 -30.01 8.17 13.42
CA SER A 50 -31.09 9.04 13.88
C SER A 50 -30.58 10.16 14.80
N LEU A 51 -30.74 11.41 14.38
CA LEU A 51 -30.57 12.57 15.26
C LEU A 51 -31.81 12.73 16.14
N THR A 52 -31.61 12.66 17.45
CA THR A 52 -32.64 12.86 18.47
C THR A 52 -32.23 14.00 19.40
N SER A 53 -32.99 14.21 20.47
CA SER A 53 -32.60 15.18 21.49
C SER A 53 -32.94 14.69 22.89
N ARG A 54 -32.07 15.05 23.82
CA ARG A 54 -32.25 14.81 25.26
C ARG A 54 -33.03 15.98 25.84
N ASN A 55 -34.01 15.67 26.71
CA ASN A 55 -34.97 16.63 27.26
C ASN A 55 -35.72 17.42 26.18
N LYS A 56 -36.45 16.71 25.29
CA LYS A 56 -37.23 17.27 24.17
C LYS A 56 -38.15 18.46 24.52
N ASN A 57 -38.57 18.57 25.78
CA ASN A 57 -39.50 19.58 26.27
C ASN A 57 -38.82 20.75 27.02
N ALA A 58 -37.49 20.81 27.03
CA ALA A 58 -36.74 21.93 27.62
C ALA A 58 -36.58 23.08 26.61
N ASP A 59 -36.40 24.32 27.10
CA ASP A 59 -36.20 25.50 26.25
C ASP A 59 -34.98 25.36 25.30
N ASN A 60 -33.95 24.62 25.73
CA ASN A 60 -32.77 24.26 24.93
C ASN A 60 -32.57 22.73 24.95
N PRO A 61 -33.19 21.97 24.02
CA PRO A 61 -32.98 20.54 23.91
C PRO A 61 -31.56 20.24 23.40
N ILE A 62 -30.90 19.25 23.99
CA ILE A 62 -29.52 18.89 23.62
C ILE A 62 -29.57 17.89 22.47
N PRO A 63 -28.99 18.18 21.28
CA PRO A 63 -28.89 17.22 20.18
C PRO A 63 -28.15 15.95 20.64
N MET A 64 -28.64 14.79 20.23
CA MET A 64 -28.14 13.48 20.66
C MET A 64 -28.23 12.47 19.52
N ALA A 65 -27.14 11.74 19.29
CA ALA A 65 -27.09 10.58 18.40
C ALA A 65 -26.35 9.45 19.12
N GLY A 66 -26.59 8.20 18.74
CA GLY A 66 -25.92 7.09 19.39
C GLY A 66 -25.97 5.79 18.63
N VAL A 67 -25.03 4.91 18.94
CA VAL A 67 -24.86 3.60 18.31
C VAL A 67 -24.70 2.52 19.38
N PRO A 68 -25.17 1.27 19.16
CA PRO A 68 -24.98 0.19 20.11
C PRO A 68 -23.49 -0.11 20.31
N TYR A 69 -23.04 -0.30 21.55
CA TYR A 69 -21.61 -0.44 21.84
C TYR A 69 -20.97 -1.66 21.17
N HIS A 70 -21.72 -2.77 21.07
CA HIS A 70 -21.27 -4.01 20.43
C HIS A 70 -21.01 -3.89 18.92
N SER A 71 -21.64 -2.92 18.25
CA SER A 71 -21.51 -2.70 16.80
C SER A 71 -20.84 -1.37 16.47
N ALA A 72 -20.23 -0.72 17.46
CA ALA A 72 -19.65 0.62 17.31
C ALA A 72 -18.49 0.67 16.30
N GLN A 73 -17.75 -0.43 16.13
CA GLN A 73 -16.54 -0.48 15.30
C GLN A 73 -16.81 -0.04 13.84
N GLN A 74 -17.91 -0.50 13.24
CA GLN A 74 -18.25 -0.14 11.85
C GLN A 74 -18.47 1.37 11.69
N TYR A 75 -19.02 2.04 12.70
CA TYR A 75 -19.25 3.48 12.70
C TYR A 75 -17.95 4.26 12.94
N ILE A 76 -17.09 3.74 13.82
CA ILE A 76 -15.76 4.30 14.06
C ILE A 76 -14.95 4.28 12.77
N ASP A 77 -14.98 3.16 12.04
CA ASP A 77 -14.24 2.99 10.79
C ASP A 77 -14.64 4.05 9.76
N VAL A 78 -15.94 4.35 9.62
CA VAL A 78 -16.44 5.40 8.70
C VAL A 78 -15.91 6.78 9.08
N LEU A 79 -15.95 7.15 10.37
CA LEU A 79 -15.42 8.45 10.82
C LEU A 79 -13.92 8.56 10.55
N VAL A 80 -13.17 7.49 10.82
CA VAL A 80 -11.72 7.44 10.64
C VAL A 80 -11.34 7.46 9.15
N GLU A 81 -12.08 6.76 8.28
CA GLU A 81 -11.91 6.80 6.82
C GLU A 81 -12.13 8.22 6.27
N MET A 82 -13.01 9.01 6.89
CA MET A 82 -13.23 10.43 6.55
C MET A 82 -12.19 11.38 7.17
N GLY A 83 -11.18 10.86 7.88
CA GLY A 83 -10.09 11.65 8.46
C GLY A 83 -10.39 12.22 9.86
N TYR A 84 -11.43 11.76 10.55
CA TYR A 84 -11.77 12.23 11.90
C TYR A 84 -11.12 11.39 13.00
N LYS A 85 -10.78 12.04 14.12
CA LYS A 85 -10.40 11.37 15.37
C LYS A 85 -11.64 10.97 16.17
N VAL A 86 -11.56 9.87 16.90
CA VAL A 86 -12.66 9.35 17.72
C VAL A 86 -12.16 8.96 19.11
N ALA A 87 -12.60 9.66 20.15
CA ALA A 87 -12.31 9.37 21.54
C ALA A 87 -13.37 8.44 22.14
N ILE A 88 -12.93 7.32 22.72
CA ILE A 88 -13.80 6.30 23.35
C ILE A 88 -13.78 6.50 24.87
N ALA A 89 -14.90 6.95 25.44
CA ALA A 89 -15.07 7.08 26.88
C ALA A 89 -15.86 5.91 27.47
N GLU A 90 -15.19 5.13 28.32
CA GLU A 90 -15.70 3.90 28.92
C GLU A 90 -16.12 4.10 30.38
N GLN A 91 -16.91 3.14 30.90
CA GLN A 91 -17.29 3.11 32.32
C GLN A 91 -16.17 2.47 33.14
N MET A 92 -15.67 3.19 34.14
CA MET A 92 -14.52 2.75 34.96
C MET A 92 -14.92 1.90 36.17
N GLU A 93 -16.21 1.81 36.47
CA GLU A 93 -16.76 1.17 37.66
C GLU A 93 -18.01 0.38 37.29
N ASP A 94 -18.30 -0.71 38.01
CA ASP A 94 -19.60 -1.39 37.88
C ASP A 94 -20.72 -0.43 38.33
N PRO A 95 -21.72 -0.14 37.47
CA PRO A 95 -22.88 0.66 37.84
C PRO A 95 -23.60 0.21 39.12
N LYS A 96 -23.50 -1.08 39.48
CA LYS A 96 -24.09 -1.64 40.71
C LYS A 96 -23.33 -1.26 41.98
N GLN A 97 -22.05 -0.92 41.86
CA GLN A 97 -21.17 -0.56 42.98
C GLN A 97 -20.93 0.96 43.09
N ALA A 98 -21.23 1.71 42.02
CA ALA A 98 -21.00 3.15 41.95
C ALA A 98 -21.98 3.96 42.82
N VAL A 99 -21.46 4.95 43.56
CA VAL A 99 -22.26 5.93 44.31
C VAL A 99 -22.39 7.21 43.49
N GLY A 100 -23.56 7.47 42.90
CA GLY A 100 -23.81 8.67 42.10
C GLY A 100 -23.66 8.43 40.59
N VAL A 101 -23.00 9.34 39.87
CA VAL A 101 -22.74 9.16 38.42
C VAL A 101 -21.49 8.31 38.23
N VAL A 102 -21.64 7.18 37.53
CA VAL A 102 -20.52 6.28 37.16
C VAL A 102 -19.39 7.08 36.53
N LYS A 103 -18.16 6.92 37.05
CA LYS A 103 -16.98 7.57 36.50
C LYS A 103 -16.70 7.06 35.09
N ARG A 104 -16.42 7.98 34.17
CA ARG A 104 -16.08 7.69 32.79
C ARG A 104 -14.81 8.43 32.40
N GLU A 105 -13.93 7.73 31.72
CA GLU A 105 -12.66 8.25 31.23
C GLU A 105 -12.44 7.78 29.80
N VAL A 106 -11.70 8.57 29.03
CA VAL A 106 -11.28 8.17 27.68
C VAL A 106 -10.20 7.10 27.81
N VAL A 107 -10.46 5.92 27.26
CA VAL A 107 -9.54 4.76 27.30
C VAL A 107 -8.74 4.59 26.02
N GLN A 108 -9.16 5.25 24.94
CA GLN A 108 -8.48 5.21 23.64
C GLN A 108 -8.96 6.39 22.79
N VAL A 109 -8.05 6.98 22.00
CA VAL A 109 -8.36 7.87 20.89
C VAL A 109 -7.93 7.16 19.62
N ILE A 110 -8.90 6.88 18.74
CA ILE A 110 -8.68 6.21 17.46
C ILE A 110 -8.54 7.29 16.39
N THR A 111 -7.44 7.25 15.65
CA THR A 111 -7.11 8.22 14.61
C THR A 111 -6.81 7.48 13.29
N PRO A 112 -6.81 8.18 12.14
CA PRO A 112 -6.45 7.60 10.85
C PRO A 112 -5.11 6.85 10.85
N GLY A 113 -4.08 7.34 11.55
CA GLY A 113 -2.78 6.67 11.64
C GLY A 113 -2.66 5.63 12.76
N THR A 114 -3.60 5.58 13.72
CA THR A 114 -3.52 4.66 14.88
C THR A 114 -4.61 3.58 14.89
N ALA A 115 -5.39 3.47 13.82
CA ALA A 115 -6.45 2.47 13.71
C ALA A 115 -5.88 1.06 13.53
N VAL A 116 -6.13 0.18 14.52
CA VAL A 116 -5.67 -1.23 14.53
C VAL A 116 -6.83 -2.23 14.33
N ASP A 117 -8.05 -1.89 14.77
CA ASP A 117 -9.20 -2.81 14.85
C ASP A 117 -10.25 -2.60 13.75
N SER A 118 -9.85 -2.23 12.53
CA SER A 118 -10.81 -1.99 11.46
C SER A 118 -11.63 -3.24 11.13
N SER A 119 -12.94 -3.07 10.96
CA SER A 119 -13.86 -4.13 10.52
C SER A 119 -13.66 -4.53 9.06
N LYS A 120 -12.95 -3.70 8.28
CA LYS A 120 -12.44 -4.05 6.95
C LYS A 120 -10.97 -4.41 7.10
N PRO A 121 -10.58 -5.69 7.03
CA PRO A 121 -9.18 -6.05 7.02
C PRO A 121 -8.55 -5.51 5.74
N ASP A 122 -7.85 -4.38 5.85
CA ASP A 122 -6.87 -4.00 4.85
C ASP A 122 -5.61 -4.85 5.11
N ASN A 123 -5.08 -5.47 4.07
CA ASN A 123 -3.82 -6.19 4.16
C ASN A 123 -2.63 -5.22 4.00
N ALA A 124 -2.86 -3.92 3.79
CA ALA A 124 -1.83 -2.90 3.80
C ALA A 124 -1.36 -2.54 5.22
N ASN A 125 -0.13 -2.04 5.31
CA ASN A 125 0.33 -1.30 6.48
C ASN A 125 -0.42 0.04 6.61
N ASN A 126 -0.60 0.48 7.85
CA ASN A 126 -1.15 1.80 8.16
C ASN A 126 -0.13 2.61 8.96
N PHE A 127 0.70 3.37 8.25
CA PHE A 127 1.80 4.11 8.87
C PHE A 127 1.34 5.46 9.45
N LEU A 128 1.62 5.65 10.73
CA LEU A 128 1.65 6.95 11.39
C LEU A 128 3.06 7.52 11.28
N VAL A 129 3.19 8.75 10.80
CA VAL A 129 4.49 9.41 10.59
C VAL A 129 4.64 10.56 11.58
N ALA A 130 5.82 10.76 12.16
CA ALA A 130 6.20 11.98 12.86
C ALA A 130 7.31 12.71 12.11
N ILE A 131 7.27 14.03 12.15
CA ILE A 131 8.26 14.91 11.52
C ILE A 131 8.78 15.94 12.51
N ASP A 132 10.08 16.20 12.48
CA ASP A 132 10.72 17.27 13.24
C ASP A 132 11.78 18.00 12.41
N SER A 133 12.14 19.23 12.79
CA SER A 133 13.14 20.01 12.04
C SER A 133 13.99 20.90 12.93
N ASP A 134 15.25 21.07 12.55
CA ASP A 134 16.18 22.06 13.11
C ASP A 134 16.28 23.34 12.25
N GLY A 135 15.40 23.47 11.23
CA GLY A 135 15.39 24.56 10.27
C GLY A 135 16.33 24.38 9.07
N LYS A 136 17.16 23.33 9.06
CA LYS A 136 18.04 22.98 7.93
C LYS A 136 17.75 21.58 7.38
N THR A 137 17.47 20.65 8.27
CA THR A 137 17.22 19.24 8.00
C THR A 137 15.95 18.79 8.70
N PHE A 138 15.47 17.61 8.34
CA PHE A 138 14.24 17.03 8.86
C PHE A 138 14.51 15.64 9.41
N GLY A 139 14.01 15.36 10.61
CA GLY A 139 13.87 14.00 11.12
C GLY A 139 12.50 13.46 10.72
N LEU A 140 12.44 12.25 10.20
CA LEU A 140 11.21 11.52 9.96
C LEU A 140 11.26 10.21 10.74
N ALA A 141 10.21 9.94 11.50
CA ALA A 141 9.99 8.64 12.14
C ALA A 141 8.62 8.12 11.73
N TYR A 142 8.45 6.82 11.59
CA TYR A 142 7.13 6.25 11.30
C TYR A 142 6.94 4.89 11.93
N MET A 143 5.69 4.58 12.21
CA MET A 143 5.29 3.37 12.93
C MET A 143 4.03 2.78 12.33
N ASP A 144 3.98 1.44 12.21
CA ASP A 144 2.71 0.72 12.07
C ASP A 144 2.30 0.19 13.44
N VAL A 145 1.30 0.83 14.02
CA VAL A 145 0.80 0.53 15.37
C VAL A 145 0.17 -0.89 15.44
N SER A 146 -0.18 -1.49 14.30
CA SER A 146 -0.76 -2.83 14.23
C SER A 146 0.28 -3.95 14.16
N THR A 147 1.52 -3.66 13.78
CA THR A 147 2.63 -4.65 13.70
C THR A 147 3.75 -4.35 14.69
N GLY A 148 3.78 -3.12 15.22
CA GLY A 148 4.84 -2.60 16.09
C GLY A 148 6.11 -2.18 15.34
N GLU A 149 6.11 -2.23 14.00
CA GLU A 149 7.23 -1.78 13.19
C GLU A 149 7.51 -0.30 13.43
N PHE A 150 8.79 0.05 13.60
CA PHE A 150 9.21 1.40 13.95
C PHE A 150 10.52 1.76 13.24
N PHE A 151 10.52 2.85 12.47
CA PHE A 151 11.64 3.27 11.65
C PHE A 151 11.91 4.76 11.75
N SER A 152 13.14 5.19 11.47
CA SER A 152 13.49 6.60 11.36
C SER A 152 14.59 6.87 10.32
N THR A 153 14.59 8.09 9.77
CA THR A 153 15.58 8.57 8.82
C THR A 153 15.73 10.10 8.92
N SER A 154 16.81 10.62 8.32
CA SER A 154 17.12 12.04 8.25
C SER A 154 17.11 12.55 6.81
N LEU A 155 16.54 13.72 6.57
CA LEU A 155 16.31 14.28 5.24
C LEU A 155 16.83 15.71 5.14
N SER A 156 17.41 16.03 3.98
CA SER A 156 18.05 17.33 3.73
C SER A 156 17.08 18.46 3.39
N ASP A 157 15.87 18.15 2.92
CA ASP A 157 14.95 19.14 2.37
C ASP A 157 13.49 18.68 2.41
N PHE A 158 12.58 19.65 2.34
CA PHE A 158 11.13 19.43 2.42
C PHE A 158 10.58 18.63 1.23
N SER A 159 11.21 18.70 0.05
CA SER A 159 10.75 17.93 -1.12
C SER A 159 11.02 16.44 -0.95
N SER A 160 12.16 16.08 -0.36
CA SER A 160 12.50 14.71 0.03
C SER A 160 11.56 14.21 1.13
N LEU A 161 11.29 15.02 2.15
CA LEU A 161 10.30 14.72 3.20
C LEU A 161 8.91 14.42 2.62
N ARG A 162 8.41 15.31 1.76
CA ARG A 162 7.10 15.15 1.11
C ARG A 162 7.03 13.87 0.27
N SER A 163 8.11 13.55 -0.45
CA SER A 163 8.18 12.35 -1.29
C SER A 163 8.14 11.08 -0.45
N GLU A 164 8.82 11.07 0.70
CA GLU A 164 8.83 9.91 1.59
C GLU A 164 7.47 9.70 2.28
N ILE A 165 6.81 10.78 2.74
CA ILE A 165 5.46 10.72 3.31
C ILE A 165 4.46 10.13 2.30
N LEU A 166 4.57 10.52 1.02
CA LEU A 166 3.76 9.99 -0.06
C LEU A 166 4.03 8.50 -0.32
N ASN A 167 5.30 8.09 -0.34
CA ASN A 167 5.71 6.69 -0.50
C ASN A 167 5.17 5.81 0.64
N LEU A 168 5.19 6.31 1.87
CA LEU A 168 4.61 5.65 3.04
C LEU A 168 3.06 5.62 3.01
N LYS A 169 2.42 6.31 2.06
CA LYS A 169 0.95 6.46 1.98
C LYS A 169 0.34 6.87 3.33
N ALA A 170 1.04 7.72 4.08
CA ALA A 170 0.61 8.15 5.41
C ALA A 170 -0.77 8.84 5.33
N ARG A 171 -1.61 8.63 6.34
CA ARG A 171 -2.91 9.31 6.48
C ARG A 171 -2.89 10.40 7.56
N GLU A 172 -1.94 10.31 8.46
CA GLU A 172 -1.77 11.20 9.59
C GLU A 172 -0.29 11.46 9.83
N ILE A 173 0.03 12.71 10.14
CA ILE A 173 1.37 13.13 10.52
C ILE A 173 1.37 13.82 11.88
N VAL A 174 2.32 13.47 12.73
CA VAL A 174 2.60 14.06 14.04
C VAL A 174 3.71 15.09 13.86
N VAL A 175 3.35 16.36 13.99
CA VAL A 175 4.20 17.50 13.70
C VAL A 175 4.89 17.96 14.98
N GLY A 176 6.21 17.84 14.99
CA GLY A 176 7.08 18.21 16.09
C GLY A 176 7.60 19.65 16.05
N TYR A 177 7.39 20.39 14.96
CA TYR A 177 7.91 21.75 14.79
C TYR A 177 6.82 22.72 14.28
N GLU A 178 7.13 24.02 14.24
CA GLU A 178 6.22 25.01 13.70
C GLU A 178 6.26 25.01 12.17
N LEU A 179 5.13 24.66 11.53
CA LEU A 179 4.99 24.65 10.08
C LEU A 179 4.81 26.07 9.53
N SER A 180 5.46 26.36 8.42
CA SER A 180 5.12 27.52 7.59
C SER A 180 3.78 27.34 6.88
N GLU A 181 3.14 28.44 6.48
CA GLU A 181 1.86 28.39 5.74
C GLU A 181 1.94 27.56 4.45
N THR A 182 3.09 27.59 3.78
CA THR A 182 3.34 26.83 2.55
C THR A 182 3.46 25.33 2.81
N GLU A 183 4.17 24.92 3.86
CA GLU A 183 4.29 23.51 4.27
C GLU A 183 2.92 22.98 4.71
N GLN A 184 2.20 23.72 5.55
CA GLN A 184 0.87 23.32 6.01
C GLN A 184 -0.12 23.19 4.84
N HIS A 185 -0.08 24.13 3.89
CA HIS A 185 -0.91 24.04 2.68
C HIS A 185 -0.55 22.81 1.85
N SER A 186 0.73 22.49 1.67
CA SER A 186 1.16 21.31 0.92
C SER A 186 0.69 20.01 1.59
N LEU A 187 0.89 19.87 2.91
CA LEU A 187 0.54 18.65 3.64
C LEU A 187 -0.99 18.45 3.72
N VAL A 188 -1.77 19.51 3.95
CA VAL A 188 -3.22 19.39 4.12
C VAL A 188 -3.97 19.41 2.79
N LYS A 189 -3.69 20.38 1.91
CA LYS A 189 -4.50 20.58 0.69
C LYS A 189 -4.05 19.72 -0.47
N GLN A 190 -2.75 19.46 -0.60
CA GLN A 190 -2.24 18.67 -1.72
C GLN A 190 -2.15 17.18 -1.37
N LEU A 191 -1.80 16.84 -0.13
CA LEU A 191 -1.68 15.43 0.30
C LEU A 191 -2.88 14.89 1.10
N ASN A 192 -3.83 15.74 1.50
CA ASN A 192 -5.01 15.36 2.28
C ASN A 192 -4.66 14.64 3.60
N LEU A 193 -3.61 15.10 4.28
CA LEU A 193 -3.14 14.52 5.56
C LEU A 193 -3.86 15.14 6.76
N LEU A 194 -4.15 14.30 7.76
CA LEU A 194 -4.49 14.78 9.09
C LEU A 194 -3.22 15.25 9.80
N LEU A 195 -3.22 16.50 10.29
CA LEU A 195 -2.13 17.01 11.12
C LEU A 195 -2.48 16.85 12.59
N SER A 196 -1.59 16.18 13.31
CA SER A 196 -1.56 16.10 14.77
C SER A 196 -0.31 16.79 15.26
N PHE A 197 -0.36 17.46 16.40
CA PHE A 197 0.77 18.23 16.93
C PHE A 197 1.20 17.61 18.25
N GLU A 198 2.50 17.34 18.38
CA GLU A 198 3.08 16.82 19.62
C GLU A 198 4.44 17.47 19.86
N GLN A 199 4.60 18.05 21.03
CA GLN A 199 5.83 18.76 21.43
C GLN A 199 6.55 18.04 22.57
N GLU A 200 5.81 17.25 23.34
CA GLU A 200 6.38 16.44 24.40
C GLU A 200 7.13 15.24 23.82
N ARG A 201 8.17 14.80 24.52
CA ARG A 201 9.00 13.67 24.13
C ARG A 201 8.85 12.57 25.16
N TYR A 202 8.76 11.33 24.68
CA TYR A 202 8.79 10.14 25.50
C TYR A 202 10.12 9.41 25.27
N GLU A 203 11.05 9.53 26.22
CA GLU A 203 12.35 8.88 26.15
C GLU A 203 12.21 7.39 26.48
N ASP A 204 12.54 6.53 25.53
CA ASP A 204 12.60 5.08 25.71
C ASP A 204 13.89 4.51 25.11
N VAL A 205 14.88 4.30 25.98
CA VAL A 205 16.22 3.81 25.63
C VAL A 205 16.21 2.33 25.20
N HIS A 206 15.11 1.59 25.44
CA HIS A 206 15.00 0.20 25.00
C HIS A 206 14.54 0.10 23.54
N LEU A 207 13.69 1.04 23.10
CA LEU A 207 13.19 1.10 21.73
C LEU A 207 14.04 1.99 20.82
N ILE A 208 14.56 3.10 21.33
CA ILE A 208 15.30 4.09 20.55
C ILE A 208 16.79 4.00 20.89
N ASP A 209 17.60 3.72 19.87
CA ASP A 209 19.05 3.68 20.02
C ASP A 209 19.61 5.10 20.22
N PRO A 210 20.39 5.37 21.28
CA PRO A 210 21.00 6.67 21.51
C PRO A 210 22.06 7.07 20.46
N ASP A 211 22.54 6.13 19.63
CA ASP A 211 23.52 6.41 18.57
C ASP A 211 22.91 7.11 17.33
N LEU A 212 21.59 7.26 17.29
CA LEU A 212 20.87 7.97 16.22
C LEU A 212 21.08 9.48 16.27
N THR A 213 20.73 10.17 15.18
CA THR A 213 20.83 11.63 15.16
C THR A 213 19.81 12.27 16.10
N ALA A 214 20.13 13.45 16.63
CA ALA A 214 19.24 14.17 17.56
C ALA A 214 17.84 14.47 16.96
N LEU A 215 17.75 14.64 15.63
CA LEU A 215 16.47 14.85 14.94
C LEU A 215 15.66 13.57 14.80
N GLU A 216 16.30 12.44 14.49
CA GLU A 216 15.63 11.13 14.44
C GLU A 216 15.08 10.75 15.81
N ILE A 217 15.90 10.90 16.86
CA ILE A 217 15.46 10.68 18.25
C ILE A 217 14.26 11.58 18.57
N SER A 218 14.36 12.88 18.27
CA SER A 218 13.26 13.82 18.55
C SER A 218 11.96 13.45 17.83
N ALA A 219 12.02 13.10 16.55
CA ALA A 219 10.84 12.67 15.79
C ALA A 219 10.26 11.36 16.33
N ALA A 220 11.12 10.39 16.67
CA ALA A 220 10.72 9.10 17.22
C ALA A 220 10.09 9.21 18.62
N GLU A 221 10.68 9.99 19.53
CA GLU A 221 10.16 10.20 20.89
C GLU A 221 8.81 10.94 20.88
N LYS A 222 8.61 11.89 19.96
CA LYS A 222 7.32 12.57 19.76
C LYS A 222 6.27 11.61 19.18
N LEU A 223 6.67 10.73 18.27
CA LEU A 223 5.78 9.68 17.75
C LEU A 223 5.33 8.75 18.88
N LEU A 224 6.28 8.27 19.72
CA LEU A 224 5.98 7.44 20.88
C LEU A 224 5.06 8.15 21.87
N GLN A 225 5.34 9.41 22.19
CA GLN A 225 4.49 10.21 23.09
C GLN A 225 3.05 10.32 22.56
N TYR A 226 2.89 10.57 21.25
CA TYR A 226 1.58 10.64 20.63
C TYR A 226 0.84 9.28 20.67
N VAL A 227 1.55 8.19 20.39
CA VAL A 227 1.00 6.83 20.47
C VAL A 227 0.60 6.50 21.92
N HIS A 228 1.42 6.82 22.92
CA HIS A 228 1.07 6.63 24.33
C HIS A 228 -0.15 7.45 24.74
N THR A 229 -0.22 8.71 24.30
CA THR A 229 -1.32 9.63 24.62
C THR A 229 -2.65 9.17 24.00
N THR A 230 -2.61 8.66 22.77
CA THR A 230 -3.80 8.16 22.05
C THR A 230 -4.21 6.76 22.51
N GLN A 231 -3.28 5.82 22.67
CA GLN A 231 -3.60 4.43 23.01
C GLN A 231 -3.83 4.20 24.51
N LYS A 232 -3.29 5.08 25.37
CA LYS A 232 -3.43 5.09 26.84
C LYS A 232 -3.14 3.73 27.50
N ARG A 233 -2.17 3.00 26.96
CA ARG A 233 -1.71 1.70 27.46
C ARG A 233 -0.25 1.48 27.10
N GLU A 234 0.38 0.53 27.78
CA GLU A 234 1.71 0.04 27.40
C GLU A 234 1.58 -0.85 26.16
N LEU A 235 2.48 -0.65 25.19
CA LEU A 235 2.50 -1.39 23.93
C LEU A 235 3.77 -2.25 23.88
N SER A 236 3.72 -3.37 24.59
CA SER A 236 4.80 -4.36 24.69
C SER A 236 5.25 -4.99 23.36
N HIS A 237 4.46 -4.84 22.30
CA HIS A 237 4.78 -5.31 20.94
C HIS A 237 5.53 -4.30 20.07
N LEU A 238 5.76 -3.07 20.53
CA LEU A 238 6.58 -2.14 19.75
C LEU A 238 7.99 -2.71 19.57
N GLN A 239 8.46 -2.67 18.33
CA GLN A 239 9.78 -3.15 17.96
C GLN A 239 10.80 -2.03 18.10
N LYS A 240 12.07 -2.40 18.24
CA LYS A 240 13.17 -1.44 18.26
C LYS A 240 13.16 -0.60 16.98
N LEU A 241 13.43 0.69 17.16
CA LEU A 241 13.58 1.64 16.08
C LEU A 241 14.73 1.22 15.17
N VAL A 242 14.44 1.11 13.87
CA VAL A 242 15.45 0.82 12.86
C VAL A 242 15.72 2.08 12.05
N HIS A 243 16.96 2.56 12.09
CA HIS A 243 17.42 3.55 11.14
C HIS A 243 17.52 2.94 9.74
N TYR A 244 17.04 3.69 8.75
CA TYR A 244 17.26 3.36 7.35
C TYR A 244 17.74 4.59 6.61
N GLU A 245 18.68 4.40 5.68
CA GLU A 245 18.99 5.43 4.71
C GLU A 245 18.15 5.17 3.48
N ILE A 246 17.56 6.23 2.90
CA ILE A 246 16.73 6.05 1.70
C ILE A 246 17.53 5.30 0.62
N LYS A 247 18.82 5.62 0.46
CA LYS A 247 19.77 5.01 -0.50
C LYS A 247 20.07 3.51 -0.27
N ASP A 248 19.61 2.90 0.82
CA ASP A 248 19.74 1.44 1.05
C ASP A 248 18.82 0.62 0.12
N TYR A 249 17.89 1.29 -0.55
CA TYR A 249 16.93 0.71 -1.49
C TYR A 249 16.93 1.45 -2.82
N LEU A 250 16.38 0.79 -3.85
CA LEU A 250 16.19 1.37 -5.17
C LEU A 250 15.25 2.58 -5.08
N GLN A 251 15.76 3.76 -5.42
CA GLN A 251 14.99 5.00 -5.35
C GLN A 251 13.89 5.04 -6.42
N MET A 252 12.66 5.21 -5.98
CA MET A 252 11.51 5.43 -6.86
C MET A 252 10.56 6.42 -6.21
N SER A 253 10.13 7.43 -6.97
CA SER A 253 9.07 8.33 -6.52
C SER A 253 7.71 7.62 -6.51
N TYR A 254 6.75 8.16 -5.77
CA TYR A 254 5.36 7.68 -5.82
C TYR A 254 4.80 7.67 -7.26
N THR A 255 5.11 8.70 -8.05
CA THR A 255 4.66 8.78 -9.46
C THR A 255 5.29 7.68 -10.30
N THR A 256 6.57 7.35 -10.07
CA THR A 256 7.23 6.20 -10.72
C THR A 256 6.54 4.89 -10.37
N LYS A 257 6.35 4.61 -9.07
CA LYS A 257 5.69 3.38 -8.61
C LYS A 257 4.27 3.22 -9.17
N SER A 258 3.53 4.33 -9.25
CA SER A 258 2.18 4.38 -9.83
C SER A 258 2.19 4.16 -11.35
N SER A 259 3.10 4.83 -12.08
CA SER A 259 3.20 4.72 -13.56
C SER A 259 3.61 3.33 -14.05
N LEU A 260 4.35 2.59 -13.22
CA LEU A 260 4.76 1.21 -13.44
C LEU A 260 3.73 0.18 -12.96
N ASP A 261 2.60 0.62 -12.40
CA ASP A 261 1.55 -0.24 -11.85
C ASP A 261 2.13 -1.28 -10.86
N LEU A 262 3.02 -0.87 -9.93
CA LEU A 262 3.73 -1.82 -9.07
C LEU A 262 2.80 -2.53 -8.07
N LEU A 263 2.05 -1.77 -7.28
CA LEU A 263 1.16 -2.32 -6.25
C LEU A 263 -0.29 -2.41 -6.71
N GLU A 264 -0.74 -1.38 -7.42
CA GLU A 264 -2.11 -1.20 -7.89
C GLU A 264 -2.07 -0.67 -9.32
N ASN A 265 -3.09 -1.00 -10.10
CA ASN A 265 -3.26 -0.45 -11.43
C ASN A 265 -3.76 0.99 -11.35
N ALA A 266 -3.03 1.94 -11.92
CA ALA A 266 -3.30 3.38 -11.82
C ALA A 266 -4.67 3.80 -12.39
N ARG A 267 -5.25 3.04 -13.33
CA ARG A 267 -6.56 3.36 -13.93
C ARG A 267 -7.74 2.83 -13.13
N THR A 268 -7.58 1.67 -12.49
CA THR A 268 -8.69 0.98 -11.81
C THR A 268 -8.59 1.01 -10.30
N SER A 269 -7.43 1.43 -9.75
CA SER A 269 -7.09 1.37 -8.33
C SER A 269 -7.27 -0.03 -7.74
N LYS A 270 -7.13 -1.07 -8.57
CA LYS A 270 -7.24 -2.47 -8.17
C LYS A 270 -5.88 -3.14 -8.22
N LYS A 271 -5.71 -4.16 -7.38
CA LYS A 271 -4.54 -5.04 -7.41
C LYS A 271 -4.39 -5.74 -8.77
N HIS A 272 -5.48 -6.25 -9.37
CA HIS A 272 -5.42 -6.97 -10.64
C HIS A 272 -4.76 -6.13 -11.75
N GLY A 273 -3.77 -6.71 -12.45
CA GLY A 273 -3.00 -6.00 -13.48
C GLY A 273 -1.86 -5.14 -12.94
N SER A 274 -1.44 -5.34 -11.69
CA SER A 274 -0.20 -4.79 -11.12
C SER A 274 0.91 -5.85 -11.02
N LEU A 275 2.16 -5.42 -10.78
CA LEU A 275 3.26 -6.35 -10.49
C LEU A 275 2.98 -7.18 -9.22
N TYR A 276 2.41 -6.54 -8.20
CA TYR A 276 2.04 -7.19 -6.94
C TYR A 276 0.98 -8.27 -7.14
N TRP A 277 0.02 -8.09 -8.04
CA TRP A 277 -0.91 -9.15 -8.41
C TRP A 277 -0.23 -10.36 -9.05
N LEU A 278 0.74 -10.11 -9.93
CA LEU A 278 1.45 -11.17 -10.63
C LEU A 278 2.32 -12.02 -9.68
N LEU A 279 2.99 -11.36 -8.73
CA LEU A 279 3.97 -12.00 -7.86
C LEU A 279 3.38 -12.62 -6.59
N ASP A 280 2.15 -12.26 -6.23
CA ASP A 280 1.52 -12.70 -4.98
C ASP A 280 0.86 -14.08 -5.11
N GLU A 281 1.68 -15.10 -4.88
CA GLU A 281 1.30 -16.49 -4.60
C GLU A 281 1.51 -16.84 -3.11
N THR A 282 1.63 -15.85 -2.23
CA THR A 282 1.81 -16.06 -0.79
C THR A 282 0.57 -16.73 -0.17
N LYS A 283 0.76 -17.48 0.91
CA LYS A 283 -0.31 -18.23 1.59
C LYS A 283 -0.72 -17.61 2.93
N THR A 284 0.05 -16.64 3.44
CA THR A 284 -0.20 -15.95 4.70
C THR A 284 -0.39 -14.44 4.50
N ALA A 285 -1.16 -13.79 5.38
CA ALA A 285 -1.37 -12.34 5.33
C ALA A 285 -0.07 -11.54 5.61
N MET A 286 0.80 -12.06 6.46
CA MET A 286 2.11 -11.47 6.76
C MET A 286 3.10 -11.62 5.60
N GLY A 287 3.09 -12.76 4.89
CA GLY A 287 3.84 -12.93 3.64
C GLY A 287 3.38 -11.95 2.56
N MET A 288 2.08 -11.79 2.40
CA MET A 288 1.48 -10.82 1.48
C MET A 288 1.98 -9.38 1.75
N ARG A 289 2.02 -8.95 3.03
CA ARG A 289 2.58 -7.64 3.44
C ARG A 289 4.06 -7.53 3.13
N LEU A 290 4.84 -8.57 3.45
CA LEU A 290 6.28 -8.56 3.20
C LEU A 290 6.60 -8.47 1.70
N LEU A 291 5.88 -9.21 0.85
CA LEU A 291 6.04 -9.12 -0.61
C LEU A 291 5.75 -7.71 -1.11
N ARG A 292 4.65 -7.09 -0.63
CA ARG A 292 4.33 -5.71 -0.95
C ARG A 292 5.49 -4.76 -0.59
N ASN A 293 6.08 -4.94 0.58
CA ASN A 293 7.23 -4.14 1.01
C ASN A 293 8.47 -4.38 0.14
N TRP A 294 8.73 -5.63 -0.28
CA TRP A 294 9.87 -5.94 -1.17
C TRP A 294 9.71 -5.35 -2.57
N ILE A 295 8.48 -5.28 -3.10
CA ILE A 295 8.20 -4.60 -4.38
C ILE A 295 8.38 -3.07 -4.24
N ASP A 296 7.95 -2.51 -3.10
CA ASP A 296 8.04 -1.07 -2.85
C ASP A 296 9.48 -0.59 -2.58
N ARG A 297 10.31 -1.48 -2.02
CA ARG A 297 11.71 -1.24 -1.62
C ARG A 297 12.66 -2.34 -2.13
N PRO A 298 12.93 -2.43 -3.44
CA PRO A 298 13.94 -3.34 -3.98
C PRO A 298 15.33 -3.01 -3.41
N LEU A 299 16.19 -4.00 -3.30
CA LEU A 299 17.53 -3.86 -2.70
C LEU A 299 18.52 -3.25 -3.70
N VAL A 300 19.56 -2.59 -3.20
CA VAL A 300 20.75 -2.20 -4.00
C VAL A 300 22.00 -2.99 -3.61
N ASN A 301 21.93 -3.82 -2.57
CA ASN A 301 23.03 -4.67 -2.15
C ASN A 301 23.00 -6.00 -2.91
N GLN A 302 23.94 -6.21 -3.83
CA GLN A 302 24.01 -7.43 -4.64
C GLN A 302 24.06 -8.71 -3.81
N ALA A 303 24.82 -8.75 -2.72
CA ALA A 303 24.94 -9.96 -1.91
C ALA A 303 23.61 -10.37 -1.26
N GLN A 304 22.80 -9.40 -0.81
CA GLN A 304 21.47 -9.66 -0.27
C GLN A 304 20.48 -10.09 -1.36
N ILE A 305 20.59 -9.54 -2.57
CA ILE A 305 19.79 -9.96 -3.72
C ILE A 305 20.10 -11.42 -4.05
N GLU A 306 21.37 -11.78 -4.14
CA GLU A 306 21.83 -13.15 -4.41
C GLU A 306 21.45 -14.13 -3.30
N GLU A 307 21.49 -13.72 -2.03
CA GLU A 307 20.99 -14.53 -0.89
C GLU A 307 19.54 -14.97 -1.12
N ARG A 308 18.66 -14.04 -1.52
CA ARG A 308 17.26 -14.34 -1.86
C ARG A 308 17.16 -15.27 -3.07
N GLN A 309 17.89 -14.97 -4.15
CA GLN A 309 17.87 -15.78 -5.37
C GLN A 309 18.33 -17.23 -5.12
N ASN A 310 19.34 -17.42 -4.26
CA ASN A 310 19.83 -18.75 -3.90
C ASN A 310 18.75 -19.57 -3.19
N ILE A 311 17.99 -18.95 -2.28
CA ILE A 311 16.87 -19.63 -1.61
C ILE A 311 15.75 -19.96 -2.60
N VAL A 312 15.41 -19.01 -3.49
CA VAL A 312 14.42 -19.26 -4.56
C VAL A 312 14.85 -20.43 -5.46
N GLN A 313 16.13 -20.52 -5.81
CA GLN A 313 16.68 -21.65 -6.58
C GLN A 313 16.52 -22.98 -5.83
N VAL A 314 16.81 -23.03 -4.53
CA VAL A 314 16.61 -24.24 -3.70
C VAL A 314 15.16 -24.70 -3.75
N PHE A 315 14.20 -23.78 -3.67
CA PHE A 315 12.78 -24.11 -3.77
C PHE A 315 12.38 -24.58 -5.18
N LEU A 316 12.95 -24.00 -6.24
CA LEU A 316 12.71 -24.44 -7.62
C LEU A 316 13.24 -25.85 -7.88
N ASP A 317 14.41 -26.19 -7.32
CA ASP A 317 15.06 -27.50 -7.54
C ASP A 317 14.35 -28.65 -6.79
N ASN A 318 13.57 -28.33 -5.75
CA ASN A 318 12.93 -29.30 -4.85
C ASN A 318 11.40 -29.12 -4.85
N PHE A 319 10.78 -29.51 -5.98
CA PHE A 319 9.35 -29.28 -6.24
C PHE A 319 8.42 -29.88 -5.17
N PHE A 320 8.67 -31.11 -4.72
CA PHE A 320 7.78 -31.82 -3.81
C PHE A 320 7.79 -31.20 -2.42
N GLU A 321 8.98 -30.96 -1.88
CA GLU A 321 9.21 -30.31 -0.59
C GLU A 321 8.60 -28.91 -0.58
N ARG A 322 8.77 -28.15 -1.67
CA ARG A 322 8.16 -26.83 -1.85
C ARG A 322 6.62 -26.92 -1.92
N SER A 323 6.05 -27.96 -2.54
CA SER A 323 4.59 -28.17 -2.54
C SER A 323 4.07 -28.44 -1.13
N ASP A 324 4.74 -29.32 -0.39
CA ASP A 324 4.39 -29.64 1.00
C ASP A 324 4.52 -28.41 1.92
N LEU A 325 5.54 -27.57 1.69
CA LEU A 325 5.71 -26.28 2.36
C LEU A 325 4.53 -25.35 2.07
N THR A 326 4.13 -25.23 0.79
CA THR A 326 2.97 -24.42 0.38
C THR A 326 1.71 -24.84 1.12
N ASP A 327 1.47 -26.14 1.21
CA ASP A 327 0.28 -26.69 1.86
C ASP A 327 0.35 -26.50 3.38
N SER A 328 1.53 -26.61 3.99
CA SER A 328 1.72 -26.37 5.43
C SER A 328 1.53 -24.90 5.82
N LEU A 329 1.82 -23.97 4.91
CA LEU A 329 1.55 -22.55 5.10
C LEU A 329 0.04 -22.22 5.02
N LYS A 330 -0.78 -23.06 4.37
CA LYS A 330 -2.24 -22.90 4.35
C LYS A 330 -2.81 -23.21 5.73
N GLY A 331 -3.24 -22.16 6.44
CA GLY A 331 -3.78 -22.27 7.80
C GLY A 331 -2.88 -21.67 8.88
N VAL A 332 -1.72 -21.13 8.50
CA VAL A 332 -0.94 -20.22 9.35
C VAL A 332 -1.69 -18.88 9.41
N TYR A 333 -2.11 -18.49 10.61
CA TYR A 333 -2.77 -17.21 10.86
C TYR A 333 -1.75 -16.07 11.01
N ASP A 334 -2.24 -14.83 11.02
CA ASP A 334 -1.42 -13.62 11.09
C ASP A 334 -0.83 -13.41 12.50
N ILE A 335 0.37 -13.96 12.71
CA ILE A 335 1.05 -13.91 14.01
C ILE A 335 1.34 -12.46 14.44
N GLU A 336 1.72 -11.58 13.50
CA GLU A 336 2.05 -10.18 13.79
C GLU A 336 0.85 -9.45 14.39
N ARG A 337 -0.32 -9.53 13.73
CA ARG A 337 -1.53 -8.88 14.23
C ARG A 337 -2.07 -9.52 15.51
N LEU A 338 -1.93 -10.84 15.66
CA LEU A 338 -2.31 -11.53 16.90
C LEU A 338 -1.44 -11.07 18.07
N ALA A 339 -0.12 -10.94 17.88
CA ALA A 339 0.79 -10.42 18.91
C ALA A 339 0.41 -8.99 19.34
N SER A 340 0.08 -8.13 18.37
CA SER A 340 -0.40 -6.78 18.66
C SER A 340 -1.71 -6.80 19.43
N ARG A 341 -2.70 -7.61 19.02
CA ARG A 341 -3.98 -7.73 19.76
C ARG A 341 -3.80 -8.21 21.19
N VAL A 342 -2.83 -9.09 21.45
CA VAL A 342 -2.46 -9.51 22.81
C VAL A 342 -1.91 -8.32 23.61
N SER A 343 -1.00 -7.54 23.03
CA SER A 343 -0.43 -6.33 23.64
C SER A 343 -1.47 -5.23 23.89
N PHE A 344 -2.39 -5.02 22.94
CA PHE A 344 -3.54 -4.14 23.13
C PHE A 344 -4.52 -4.67 24.17
N GLY A 345 -4.36 -5.90 24.66
CA GLY A 345 -5.30 -6.50 25.59
C GLY A 345 -6.70 -6.70 25.01
N LYS A 346 -6.79 -6.85 23.70
CA LYS A 346 -8.03 -7.10 22.94
C LYS A 346 -8.12 -8.54 22.42
N ALA A 347 -7.08 -9.35 22.63
CA ALA A 347 -7.09 -10.75 22.25
C ALA A 347 -8.22 -11.52 22.94
N ASN A 348 -9.04 -12.19 22.13
CA ASN A 348 -10.15 -13.03 22.58
C ASN A 348 -9.78 -14.52 22.53
N PRO A 349 -10.65 -15.44 23.01
CA PRO A 349 -10.35 -16.87 23.00
C PRO A 349 -10.09 -17.46 21.60
N LYS A 350 -10.80 -16.97 20.58
CA LYS A 350 -10.58 -17.40 19.19
C LYS A 350 -9.21 -16.96 18.66
N ASP A 351 -8.76 -15.77 19.03
CA ASP A 351 -7.43 -15.27 18.66
C ASP A 351 -6.33 -16.19 19.24
N LEU A 352 -6.48 -16.60 20.51
CA LEU A 352 -5.53 -17.55 21.12
C LEU A 352 -5.60 -18.93 20.47
N LEU A 353 -6.79 -19.44 20.14
CA LEU A 353 -6.92 -20.70 19.41
C LEU A 353 -6.25 -20.64 18.04
N GLN A 354 -6.44 -19.56 17.28
CA GLN A 354 -5.76 -19.35 15.99
C GLN A 354 -4.24 -19.32 16.14
N LEU A 355 -3.74 -18.67 17.18
CA LEU A 355 -2.32 -18.71 17.52
C LEU A 355 -1.87 -20.15 17.84
N GLY A 356 -2.61 -20.88 18.66
CA GLY A 356 -2.31 -22.28 18.98
C GLY A 356 -2.29 -23.18 17.75
N HIS A 357 -3.25 -23.04 16.84
CA HIS A 357 -3.28 -23.76 15.56
C HIS A 357 -2.09 -23.43 14.68
N THR A 358 -1.69 -22.15 14.63
CA THR A 358 -0.51 -21.72 13.89
C THR A 358 0.76 -22.35 14.45
N LEU A 359 0.97 -22.25 15.77
CA LEU A 359 2.15 -22.80 16.44
C LEU A 359 2.25 -24.32 16.28
N ALA A 360 1.12 -25.04 16.20
CA ALA A 360 1.11 -26.47 15.93
C ALA A 360 1.65 -26.84 14.54
N GLN A 361 1.60 -25.93 13.55
CA GLN A 361 2.13 -26.16 12.19
C GLN A 361 3.62 -25.81 12.06
N VAL A 362 4.15 -24.94 12.92
CA VAL A 362 5.54 -24.45 12.84
C VAL A 362 6.58 -25.59 12.84
N PRO A 363 6.48 -26.64 13.69
CA PRO A 363 7.41 -27.76 13.64
C PRO A 363 7.42 -28.49 12.29
N THR A 364 6.26 -28.64 11.66
CA THR A 364 6.13 -29.27 10.33
C THR A 364 6.82 -28.41 9.27
N ILE A 365 6.57 -27.09 9.27
CA ILE A 365 7.23 -26.15 8.36
C ILE A 365 8.74 -26.21 8.52
N LYS A 366 9.24 -26.22 9.77
CA LYS A 366 10.66 -26.31 10.05
C LYS A 366 11.28 -27.62 9.54
N ALA A 367 10.61 -28.75 9.77
CA ALA A 367 11.08 -30.06 9.32
C ALA A 367 11.15 -30.15 7.78
N ILE A 368 10.18 -29.57 7.06
CA ILE A 368 10.20 -29.49 5.59
C ILE A 368 11.37 -28.61 5.14
N LEU A 369 11.61 -27.47 5.78
CA LEU A 369 12.75 -26.61 5.45
C LEU A 369 14.11 -27.31 5.68
N GLU A 370 14.22 -28.11 6.74
CA GLU A 370 15.40 -28.93 7.02
C GLU A 370 15.62 -30.03 5.96
N SER A 371 14.55 -30.58 5.38
CA SER A 371 14.65 -31.67 4.38
C SER A 371 15.18 -31.23 3.02
N PHE A 372 15.26 -29.92 2.73
CA PHE A 372 15.92 -29.42 1.51
C PHE A 372 17.45 -29.62 1.56
N GLU A 373 18.04 -29.89 2.75
CA GLU A 373 19.47 -30.14 2.94
C GLU A 373 20.39 -29.07 2.32
N SER A 374 19.98 -27.79 2.37
CA SER A 374 20.69 -26.69 1.72
C SER A 374 21.24 -25.67 2.74
N PRO A 375 22.53 -25.32 2.68
CA PRO A 375 23.13 -24.35 3.59
C PRO A 375 22.57 -22.93 3.42
N HIS A 376 21.94 -22.64 2.28
CA HIS A 376 21.27 -21.35 2.04
C HIS A 376 20.04 -21.14 2.93
N LEU A 377 19.45 -22.22 3.46
CA LEU A 377 18.29 -22.18 4.34
C LEU A 377 18.67 -22.13 5.84
N ASP A 378 19.90 -22.44 6.21
CA ASP A 378 20.34 -22.57 7.61
C ASP A 378 19.96 -21.35 8.45
N LYS A 379 20.17 -20.15 7.93
CA LYS A 379 19.85 -18.90 8.63
C LYS A 379 18.35 -18.76 8.91
N LEU A 380 17.50 -19.16 7.95
CA LEU A 380 16.04 -19.13 8.11
C LEU A 380 15.55 -20.26 9.03
N VAL A 381 16.08 -21.47 8.89
CA VAL A 381 15.72 -22.60 9.75
C VAL A 381 16.08 -22.32 11.21
N ASN A 382 17.25 -21.71 11.45
CA ASN A 382 17.72 -21.36 12.78
C ASN A 382 16.91 -20.22 13.42
N SER A 383 16.28 -19.34 12.63
CA SER A 383 15.40 -18.29 13.16
C SER A 383 13.98 -18.77 13.45
N ILE A 384 13.57 -19.95 12.94
CA ILE A 384 12.26 -20.53 13.23
C ILE A 384 12.26 -21.18 14.61
N ASP A 385 11.65 -20.49 15.57
CA ASP A 385 11.37 -20.96 16.92
C ASP A 385 10.00 -21.65 16.97
N THR A 386 9.95 -22.93 17.38
CA THR A 386 8.73 -23.73 17.40
C THR A 386 7.81 -23.45 18.59
N LEU A 387 8.28 -22.76 19.65
CA LEU A 387 7.49 -22.34 20.81
C LEU A 387 6.53 -23.43 21.41
N PRO A 388 6.99 -24.69 21.62
CA PRO A 388 6.12 -25.78 22.06
C PRO A 388 5.46 -25.52 23.43
N GLU A 389 6.12 -24.75 24.30
CA GLU A 389 5.61 -24.34 25.60
C GLU A 389 4.35 -23.45 25.48
N LEU A 390 4.32 -22.56 24.48
CA LEU A 390 3.20 -21.66 24.24
C LEU A 390 2.03 -22.38 23.57
N GLU A 391 2.32 -23.23 22.59
CA GLU A 391 1.31 -24.10 21.97
C GLU A 391 0.62 -24.96 23.02
N SER A 392 1.41 -25.62 23.89
CA SER A 392 0.87 -26.49 24.93
C SER A 392 0.07 -25.72 25.98
N LEU A 393 0.49 -24.50 26.34
CA LEU A 393 -0.28 -23.63 27.24
C LEU A 393 -1.66 -23.33 26.65
N ILE A 394 -1.72 -22.85 25.40
CA ILE A 394 -2.99 -22.49 24.75
C ILE A 394 -3.89 -23.72 24.63
N ARG A 395 -3.35 -24.84 24.14
CA ARG A 395 -4.10 -26.09 23.93
C ARG A 395 -4.66 -26.68 25.21
N SER A 396 -3.95 -26.53 26.33
CA SER A 396 -4.40 -27.03 27.64
C SER A 396 -5.34 -26.06 28.35
N ALA A 397 -5.21 -24.75 28.10
CA ALA A 397 -5.99 -23.71 28.76
C ALA A 397 -7.32 -23.40 28.09
N ILE A 398 -7.34 -23.27 26.76
CA ILE A 398 -8.51 -22.77 26.01
C ILE A 398 -9.30 -23.93 25.42
N ASP A 399 -10.61 -23.90 25.59
CA ASP A 399 -11.53 -24.87 25.00
C ASP A 399 -11.68 -24.65 23.49
N GLN A 400 -11.81 -25.72 22.69
CA GLN A 400 -11.91 -25.61 21.23
C GLN A 400 -13.20 -24.93 20.77
N ASP A 401 -14.26 -25.05 21.56
CA ASP A 401 -15.57 -24.46 21.28
C ASP A 401 -15.77 -23.11 21.99
N ALA A 402 -14.68 -22.50 22.48
CA ALA A 402 -14.74 -21.25 23.25
C ALA A 402 -15.43 -20.11 22.44
N PRO A 403 -16.39 -19.38 23.05
CA PRO A 403 -17.03 -18.24 22.42
C PRO A 403 -16.04 -17.08 22.24
N ALA A 404 -16.36 -16.16 21.31
CA ALA A 404 -15.55 -14.96 21.12
C ALA A 404 -15.70 -13.96 22.29
N VAL A 405 -16.86 -13.97 22.96
CA VAL A 405 -17.17 -13.05 24.05
C VAL A 405 -16.67 -13.62 25.36
N ILE A 406 -15.74 -12.91 26.00
CA ILE A 406 -15.04 -13.38 27.22
C ILE A 406 -16.01 -13.51 28.41
N THR A 407 -17.13 -12.79 28.40
CA THR A 407 -18.11 -12.76 29.49
C THR A 407 -19.17 -13.86 29.41
N GLU A 408 -19.24 -14.64 28.32
CA GLU A 408 -20.23 -15.70 28.13
C GLU A 408 -19.84 -17.03 28.80
N GLY A 409 -18.60 -17.13 29.31
CA GLY A 409 -18.04 -18.33 29.94
C GLY A 409 -17.77 -19.47 28.95
N SER A 410 -17.41 -20.65 29.45
CA SER A 410 -17.03 -21.83 28.63
C SER A 410 -15.81 -21.59 27.73
N ILE A 411 -14.84 -20.84 28.24
CA ILE A 411 -13.59 -20.47 27.58
C ILE A 411 -12.48 -21.42 28.00
N ILE A 412 -12.44 -21.79 29.27
CA ILE A 412 -11.32 -22.54 29.85
C ILE A 412 -11.61 -24.03 29.78
N ARG A 413 -10.63 -24.80 29.33
CA ARG A 413 -10.75 -26.24 29.18
C ARG A 413 -10.90 -26.94 30.53
N THR A 414 -11.74 -27.99 30.58
CA THR A 414 -11.88 -28.82 31.79
C THR A 414 -10.55 -29.49 32.13
N GLY A 415 -10.17 -29.48 33.42
CA GLY A 415 -8.89 -30.01 33.90
C GLY A 415 -7.77 -28.98 33.99
N PHE A 416 -7.97 -27.74 33.56
CA PHE A 416 -6.98 -26.67 33.66
C PHE A 416 -6.93 -26.04 35.06
N ASP A 417 -8.10 -25.86 35.70
CA ASP A 417 -8.23 -25.29 37.05
C ASP A 417 -9.20 -26.12 37.90
N GLU A 418 -8.70 -26.66 39.02
CA GLU A 418 -9.49 -27.53 39.90
C GLU A 418 -10.68 -26.82 40.55
N THR A 419 -10.60 -25.51 40.77
CA THR A 419 -11.67 -24.75 41.43
C THR A 419 -12.79 -24.49 40.44
N LEU A 420 -12.44 -24.13 39.20
CA LEU A 420 -13.41 -24.00 38.11
C LEU A 420 -14.14 -25.32 37.85
N ASP A 421 -13.41 -26.44 37.85
CA ASP A 421 -13.98 -27.77 37.67
C ASP A 421 -14.95 -28.16 38.81
N LYS A 422 -14.66 -27.74 40.05
CA LYS A 422 -15.59 -27.92 41.19
C LYS A 422 -16.89 -27.14 40.98
N TYR A 423 -16.83 -25.88 40.54
CA TYR A 423 -18.04 -25.10 40.24
C TYR A 423 -18.85 -25.70 39.09
N ARG A 424 -18.19 -26.15 38.02
CA ARG A 424 -18.84 -26.85 36.89
C ARG A 424 -19.50 -28.16 37.34
N LYS A 425 -18.86 -28.90 38.26
CA LYS A 425 -19.43 -30.10 38.87
C LYS A 425 -20.69 -29.79 39.66
N VAL A 426 -20.70 -28.74 40.50
CA VAL A 426 -21.89 -28.27 41.22
C VAL A 426 -23.02 -27.93 40.25
N MET A 427 -22.74 -27.23 39.16
CA MET A 427 -23.74 -26.92 38.14
C MET A 427 -24.33 -28.17 37.47
N ARG A 428 -23.48 -29.15 37.14
CA ARG A 428 -23.91 -30.42 36.53
C ARG A 428 -24.73 -31.27 37.50
N GLU A 429 -24.27 -31.43 38.74
CA GLU A 429 -24.99 -32.18 39.79
C GLU A 429 -26.30 -31.48 40.18
N GLY A 430 -26.32 -30.15 40.24
CA GLY A 430 -27.51 -29.35 40.49
C GLY A 430 -28.64 -29.60 39.50
N THR A 431 -28.33 -29.75 38.20
CA THR A 431 -29.36 -30.14 37.21
C THR A 431 -29.95 -31.53 37.47
N SER A 432 -29.14 -32.45 38.01
CA SER A 432 -29.61 -33.79 38.39
C SER A 432 -30.48 -33.72 39.63
N TRP A 433 -30.09 -32.93 40.64
CA TRP A 433 -30.89 -32.70 41.85
C TRP A 433 -32.25 -32.06 41.53
N ILE A 434 -32.29 -31.11 40.59
CA ILE A 434 -33.55 -30.51 40.11
C ILE A 434 -34.46 -31.57 39.49
N ALA A 435 -33.91 -32.46 38.64
CA ALA A 435 -34.69 -33.53 38.02
C ALA A 435 -35.21 -34.54 39.06
N GLU A 436 -34.42 -34.86 40.08
CA GLU A 436 -34.83 -35.71 41.20
C GLU A 436 -35.95 -35.08 42.03
N ILE A 437 -35.85 -33.78 42.33
CA ILE A 437 -36.90 -33.01 43.02
C ILE A 437 -38.17 -32.98 42.17
N GLU A 438 -38.07 -32.72 40.87
CA GLU A 438 -39.23 -32.73 39.98
C GLU A 438 -39.95 -34.08 40.03
N ALA A 439 -39.22 -35.19 39.96
CA ALA A 439 -39.79 -36.53 40.01
C ALA A 439 -40.42 -36.84 41.37
N LYS A 440 -39.72 -36.51 42.46
CA LYS A 440 -40.18 -36.68 43.85
C LYS A 440 -41.48 -35.90 44.10
N GLU A 441 -41.51 -34.62 43.71
CA GLU A 441 -42.65 -33.74 43.92
C GLU A 441 -43.83 -34.07 43.00
N ARG A 442 -43.57 -34.53 41.77
CA ARG A 442 -44.61 -35.05 40.86
C ARG A 442 -45.31 -36.27 41.45
N ALA A 443 -44.55 -37.19 42.04
CA ALA A 443 -45.09 -38.38 42.70
C ALA A 443 -45.85 -38.04 44.00
N ALA A 444 -45.33 -37.10 44.79
CA ALA A 444 -45.93 -36.71 46.07
C ALA A 444 -47.23 -35.89 45.92
N SER A 445 -47.29 -34.96 44.96
CA SER A 445 -48.45 -34.09 44.74
C SER A 445 -49.56 -34.73 43.88
N GLY A 446 -49.24 -35.79 43.12
CA GLY A 446 -50.16 -36.39 42.16
C GLY A 446 -50.41 -35.56 40.89
N ILE A 447 -49.68 -34.45 40.71
CA ILE A 447 -49.79 -33.56 39.55
C ILE A 447 -48.96 -34.13 38.39
N THR A 448 -49.59 -34.86 37.46
CA THR A 448 -48.89 -35.61 36.38
C THR A 448 -48.05 -34.74 35.45
N ASN A 449 -48.43 -33.47 35.25
CA ASN A 449 -47.76 -32.51 34.38
C ASN A 449 -46.85 -31.52 35.12
N LEU A 450 -46.53 -31.76 36.40
CA LEU A 450 -45.64 -30.90 37.18
C LEU A 450 -44.25 -30.84 36.53
N LYS A 451 -43.75 -29.63 36.28
CA LYS A 451 -42.43 -29.38 35.71
C LYS A 451 -41.73 -28.25 36.43
N ILE A 452 -40.41 -28.32 36.52
CA ILE A 452 -39.58 -27.22 36.96
C ILE A 452 -39.09 -26.47 35.73
N ASP A 453 -39.49 -25.21 35.62
CA ASP A 453 -39.04 -24.29 34.56
C ASP A 453 -38.14 -23.20 35.16
N TYR A 454 -37.37 -22.52 34.31
CA TYR A 454 -36.51 -21.40 34.69
C TYR A 454 -36.85 -20.14 33.90
N ASN A 455 -36.83 -18.97 34.56
CA ASN A 455 -36.76 -17.69 33.89
C ASN A 455 -35.88 -16.70 34.65
N LYS A 456 -35.40 -15.63 33.98
CA LYS A 456 -34.49 -14.63 34.59
C LYS A 456 -35.10 -13.83 35.77
N LYS A 457 -36.42 -13.73 35.89
CA LYS A 457 -37.09 -12.87 36.88
C LYS A 457 -37.43 -13.62 38.17
N ASP A 458 -37.98 -14.83 38.04
CA ASP A 458 -38.50 -15.64 39.15
C ASP A 458 -37.59 -16.83 39.48
N GLY A 459 -36.55 -17.06 38.66
CA GLY A 459 -35.61 -18.16 38.84
C GLY A 459 -36.20 -19.52 38.48
N TYR A 460 -35.78 -20.58 39.18
CA TYR A 460 -36.37 -21.93 39.07
C TYR A 460 -37.70 -22.01 39.82
N TYR A 461 -38.73 -22.57 39.20
CA TYR A 461 -40.05 -22.70 39.80
C TYR A 461 -40.80 -23.93 39.28
N PHE A 462 -41.70 -24.46 40.09
CA PHE A 462 -42.71 -25.41 39.66
C PHE A 462 -43.82 -24.71 38.89
N HIS A 463 -44.09 -25.16 37.68
CA HIS A 463 -45.19 -24.66 36.86
C HIS A 463 -46.44 -25.50 37.08
N VAL A 464 -47.50 -24.89 37.62
CA VAL A 464 -48.77 -25.57 37.93
C VAL A 464 -49.92 -24.91 37.18
N THR A 465 -50.71 -25.68 36.43
CA THR A 465 -51.89 -25.16 35.72
C THR A 465 -53.03 -24.86 36.69
N ASN A 466 -53.91 -23.91 36.34
CA ASN A 466 -55.05 -23.54 37.19
C ASN A 466 -55.93 -24.74 37.63
N SER A 467 -56.02 -25.77 36.78
CA SER A 467 -56.76 -27.01 37.05
C SER A 467 -56.20 -27.84 38.20
N ASN A 468 -54.91 -27.66 38.53
CA ASN A 468 -54.18 -28.49 39.48
C ASN A 468 -53.80 -27.72 40.76
N LEU A 469 -54.29 -26.48 40.93
CA LEU A 469 -53.98 -25.64 42.10
C LEU A 469 -54.46 -26.24 43.43
N SER A 470 -55.58 -26.99 43.41
CA SER A 470 -56.09 -27.68 44.61
C SER A 470 -55.23 -28.86 45.06
N LEU A 471 -54.26 -29.29 44.23
CA LEU A 471 -53.34 -30.39 44.50
C LEU A 471 -51.94 -29.89 44.94
N VAL A 472 -51.74 -28.57 45.02
CA VAL A 472 -50.45 -27.99 45.42
C VAL A 472 -50.23 -28.20 46.93
N PRO A 473 -49.11 -28.79 47.36
CA PRO A 473 -48.83 -28.99 48.78
C PRO A 473 -48.63 -27.69 49.56
N ASP A 474 -48.98 -27.67 50.85
CA ASP A 474 -48.90 -26.46 51.71
C ASP A 474 -47.49 -25.88 51.89
N TYR A 475 -46.44 -26.68 51.70
CA TYR A 475 -45.04 -26.23 51.80
C TYR A 475 -44.52 -25.55 50.53
N PHE A 476 -45.32 -25.49 49.46
CA PHE A 476 -45.01 -24.71 48.27
C PHE A 476 -45.34 -23.25 48.53
N PHE A 477 -44.37 -22.35 48.36
CA PHE A 477 -44.63 -20.91 48.41
C PHE A 477 -44.82 -20.35 47.00
N ARG A 478 -45.82 -19.50 46.82
CA ARG A 478 -46.13 -18.91 45.51
C ARG A 478 -45.09 -17.85 45.13
N LYS A 479 -44.48 -17.98 43.95
CA LYS A 479 -43.56 -17.01 43.35
C LYS A 479 -44.29 -15.99 42.45
N ALA A 480 -45.19 -16.43 41.58
CA ALA A 480 -45.92 -15.56 40.65
C ALA A 480 -47.24 -16.17 40.15
N THR A 481 -48.18 -15.33 39.71
CA THR A 481 -49.46 -15.74 39.12
C THR A 481 -49.52 -15.32 37.65
N LEU A 482 -49.88 -16.25 36.76
CA LEU A 482 -50.10 -16.02 35.33
C LEU A 482 -51.58 -16.24 34.97
N LYS A 483 -51.95 -15.91 33.73
CA LYS A 483 -53.33 -16.00 33.25
C LYS A 483 -53.94 -17.42 33.35
N ASN A 484 -53.13 -18.46 33.14
CA ASN A 484 -53.58 -19.86 33.10
C ASN A 484 -52.80 -20.82 34.04
N SER A 485 -51.86 -20.28 34.82
CA SER A 485 -50.99 -21.07 35.70
C SER A 485 -50.43 -20.24 36.85
N GLU A 486 -49.95 -20.92 37.87
CA GLU A 486 -49.19 -20.30 38.97
C GLU A 486 -47.79 -20.93 39.05
N ARG A 487 -46.83 -20.12 39.51
CA ARG A 487 -45.43 -20.50 39.74
C ARG A 487 -45.19 -20.66 41.23
N PHE A 488 -44.62 -21.79 41.64
CA PHE A 488 -44.32 -22.09 43.04
C PHE A 488 -42.84 -22.41 43.25
N GLY A 489 -42.33 -22.18 44.46
CA GLY A 489 -41.01 -22.62 44.92
C GLY A 489 -41.12 -23.48 46.18
N THR A 490 -40.04 -24.17 46.52
CA THR A 490 -39.88 -24.91 47.79
C THR A 490 -38.56 -24.52 48.44
N ALA A 491 -38.42 -24.74 49.75
CA ALA A 491 -37.17 -24.42 50.46
C ALA A 491 -35.98 -25.23 49.90
N GLU A 492 -36.22 -26.49 49.51
CA GLU A 492 -35.22 -27.38 48.89
C GLU A 492 -34.78 -26.85 47.52
N LEU A 493 -35.73 -26.46 46.67
CA LEU A 493 -35.44 -25.89 45.34
C LEU A 493 -34.72 -24.53 45.45
N ALA A 494 -35.13 -23.67 46.38
CA ALA A 494 -34.50 -22.37 46.61
C ALA A 494 -33.04 -22.49 47.10
N LYS A 495 -32.73 -23.52 47.91
CA LYS A 495 -31.37 -23.78 48.37
C LYS A 495 -30.45 -24.19 47.22
N ILE A 496 -30.88 -25.16 46.40
CA ILE A 496 -30.11 -25.61 45.23
C ILE A 496 -29.97 -24.49 44.21
N GLU A 497 -31.04 -23.71 44.00
CA GLU A 497 -31.00 -22.50 43.16
C GLU A 497 -29.93 -21.52 43.64
N GLY A 498 -29.82 -21.28 44.96
CA GLY A 498 -28.77 -20.43 45.53
C GLY A 498 -27.35 -20.96 45.30
N GLU A 499 -27.11 -22.24 45.59
CA GLU A 499 -25.80 -22.89 45.38
C GLU A 499 -25.40 -22.89 43.89
N MET A 500 -26.33 -23.14 42.98
CA MET A 500 -26.09 -23.09 41.54
C MET A 500 -25.85 -21.65 41.04
N LEU A 501 -26.60 -20.67 41.54
CA LEU A 501 -26.42 -19.27 41.14
C LEU A 501 -25.04 -18.76 41.58
N GLU A 502 -24.65 -19.03 42.83
CA GLU A 502 -23.34 -18.68 43.35
C GLU A 502 -22.21 -19.37 42.57
N ALA A 503 -22.32 -20.68 42.32
CA ALA A 503 -21.35 -21.41 41.52
C ALA A 503 -21.25 -20.86 40.09
N ARG A 504 -22.36 -20.43 39.48
CA ARG A 504 -22.38 -19.82 38.15
C ARG A 504 -21.67 -18.47 38.12
N GLU A 505 -21.96 -17.59 39.08
CA GLU A 505 -21.32 -16.26 39.16
C GLU A 505 -19.82 -16.38 39.45
N GLN A 506 -19.43 -17.22 40.42
CA GLN A 506 -18.04 -17.47 40.76
C GLN A 506 -17.28 -18.15 39.60
N SER A 507 -17.91 -19.11 38.91
CA SER A 507 -17.34 -19.74 37.72
C SER A 507 -17.05 -18.73 36.63
N ALA A 508 -17.99 -17.84 36.32
CA ALA A 508 -17.82 -16.85 35.25
C ALA A 508 -16.70 -15.84 35.57
N SER A 509 -16.64 -15.35 36.82
CA SER A 509 -15.56 -14.45 37.27
C SER A 509 -14.21 -15.14 37.26
N LEU A 510 -14.11 -16.36 37.80
CA LEU A 510 -12.86 -17.11 37.85
C LEU A 510 -12.37 -17.46 36.44
N GLU A 511 -13.28 -17.80 35.53
CA GLU A 511 -12.96 -18.10 34.14
C GLU A 511 -12.39 -16.88 33.40
N TYR A 512 -12.96 -15.70 33.64
CA TYR A 512 -12.40 -14.43 33.17
C TYR A 512 -10.98 -14.20 33.73
N ASP A 513 -10.78 -14.39 35.03
CA ASP A 513 -9.48 -14.18 35.68
C ASP A 513 -8.42 -15.17 35.17
N ILE A 514 -8.79 -16.44 34.97
CA ILE A 514 -7.91 -17.45 34.36
C ILE A 514 -7.53 -17.02 32.95
N PHE A 515 -8.51 -16.61 32.13
CA PHE A 515 -8.24 -16.18 30.76
C PHE A 515 -7.30 -14.96 30.72
N MET A 516 -7.50 -13.97 31.61
CA MET A 516 -6.59 -12.83 31.74
C MET A 516 -5.17 -13.25 32.14
N ARG A 517 -5.03 -14.23 33.06
CA ARG A 517 -3.71 -14.79 33.41
C ARG A 517 -3.05 -15.48 32.23
N VAL A 518 -3.79 -16.27 31.45
CA VAL A 518 -3.28 -16.93 30.23
C VAL A 518 -2.81 -15.88 29.22
N ARG A 519 -3.60 -14.83 28.98
CA ARG A 519 -3.21 -13.73 28.08
C ARG A 519 -1.91 -13.06 28.54
N GLY A 520 -1.78 -12.78 29.83
CA GLY A 520 -0.55 -12.20 30.40
C GLY A 520 0.67 -13.13 30.31
N GLN A 521 0.47 -14.45 30.22
CA GLN A 521 1.56 -15.39 29.90
C GLN A 521 1.93 -15.34 28.41
N VAL A 522 0.95 -15.30 27.51
CA VAL A 522 1.17 -15.16 26.06
C VAL A 522 1.93 -13.87 25.74
N GLU A 523 1.61 -12.77 26.43
CA GLU A 523 2.26 -11.46 26.26
C GLU A 523 3.80 -11.53 26.41
N ARG A 524 4.30 -12.42 27.27
CA ARG A 524 5.76 -12.60 27.49
C ARG A 524 6.49 -13.21 26.29
N TYR A 525 5.76 -13.75 25.32
CA TYR A 525 6.32 -14.36 24.12
C TYR A 525 6.24 -13.45 22.89
N ILE A 526 5.72 -12.22 23.01
CA ILE A 526 5.48 -11.31 21.87
C ILE A 526 6.72 -11.14 20.99
N THR A 527 7.90 -10.88 21.57
CA THR A 527 9.13 -10.70 20.78
C THR A 527 9.47 -11.95 19.97
N ARG A 528 9.40 -13.14 20.60
CA ARG A 528 9.66 -14.43 19.91
C ARG A 528 8.61 -14.71 18.84
N LEU A 529 7.36 -14.32 19.06
CA LEU A 529 6.28 -14.43 18.07
C LEU A 529 6.52 -13.51 16.87
N GLN A 530 6.99 -12.29 17.08
CA GLN A 530 7.32 -11.36 16.00
C GLN A 530 8.51 -11.85 15.17
N ASP A 531 9.55 -12.38 15.82
CA ASP A 531 10.71 -12.96 15.12
C ASP A 531 10.31 -14.18 14.29
N LEU A 532 9.46 -15.05 14.85
CA LEU A 532 8.87 -16.17 14.14
C LEU A 532 8.02 -15.70 12.94
N ALA A 533 7.21 -14.67 13.12
CA ALA A 533 6.38 -14.11 12.06
C ALA A 533 7.22 -13.60 10.89
N LYS A 534 8.33 -12.89 11.16
CA LYS A 534 9.31 -12.43 10.15
C LYS A 534 9.96 -13.60 9.41
N ALA A 535 10.32 -14.67 10.13
CA ALA A 535 10.92 -15.85 9.52
C ALA A 535 9.93 -16.56 8.57
N ILE A 536 8.70 -16.83 9.03
CA ILE A 536 7.68 -17.50 8.22
C ILE A 536 7.25 -16.62 7.04
N SER A 537 7.07 -15.30 7.24
CA SER A 537 6.71 -14.40 6.14
C SER A 537 7.79 -14.37 5.07
N THR A 538 9.08 -14.38 5.45
CA THR A 538 10.21 -14.46 4.51
C THR A 538 10.18 -15.76 3.71
N VAL A 539 9.94 -16.90 4.38
CA VAL A 539 9.79 -18.20 3.71
C VAL A 539 8.63 -18.17 2.72
N ASP A 540 7.47 -17.66 3.12
CA ASP A 540 6.26 -17.56 2.28
C ASP A 540 6.48 -16.70 1.02
N VAL A 541 7.18 -15.56 1.15
CA VAL A 541 7.51 -14.71 0.00
C VAL A 541 8.48 -15.40 -0.96
N LEU A 542 9.55 -16.01 -0.46
CA LEU A 542 10.55 -16.68 -1.31
C LEU A 542 9.95 -17.90 -2.03
N GLN A 543 9.10 -18.65 -1.32
CA GLN A 543 8.25 -19.72 -1.86
C GLN A 543 7.34 -19.19 -2.97
N SER A 544 6.66 -18.07 -2.75
CA SER A 544 5.80 -17.41 -3.74
C SER A 544 6.57 -17.04 -5.01
N LEU A 545 7.75 -16.43 -4.88
CA LEU A 545 8.59 -16.09 -6.02
C LEU A 545 9.02 -17.33 -6.81
N ALA A 546 9.33 -18.45 -6.15
CA ALA A 546 9.65 -19.72 -6.81
C ALA A 546 8.46 -20.29 -7.60
N VAL A 547 7.26 -20.28 -7.02
CA VAL A 547 6.03 -20.74 -7.70
C VAL A 547 5.75 -19.89 -8.95
N VAL A 548 5.86 -18.56 -8.83
CA VAL A 548 5.68 -17.63 -9.94
C VAL A 548 6.73 -17.85 -11.03
N ALA A 549 7.98 -18.06 -10.63
CA ALA A 549 9.07 -18.29 -11.58
C ALA A 549 8.87 -19.57 -12.40
N GLU A 550 8.47 -20.66 -11.77
CA GLU A 550 8.20 -21.92 -12.47
C GLU A 550 6.99 -21.81 -13.39
N ASN A 551 5.86 -21.30 -12.88
CA ASN A 551 4.59 -21.23 -13.63
C ASN A 551 4.67 -20.34 -14.88
N ASN A 552 5.55 -19.34 -14.89
CA ASN A 552 5.68 -18.39 -15.99
C ASN A 552 7.02 -18.52 -16.75
N HIS A 553 7.80 -19.56 -16.45
CA HIS A 553 9.12 -19.81 -17.05
C HIS A 553 10.04 -18.58 -16.98
N TYR A 554 10.23 -18.06 -15.76
CA TYR A 554 11.16 -16.98 -15.51
C TYR A 554 12.56 -17.52 -15.26
N VAL A 555 13.56 -16.68 -15.52
CA VAL A 555 14.97 -17.04 -15.45
C VAL A 555 15.66 -16.26 -14.34
N ARG A 556 16.73 -16.86 -13.80
CA ARG A 556 17.56 -16.20 -12.79
C ARG A 556 18.36 -15.07 -13.45
N PRO A 557 18.21 -13.80 -13.02
CA PRO A 557 19.05 -12.73 -13.53
C PRO A 557 20.46 -12.80 -12.93
N THR A 558 21.44 -12.28 -13.67
CA THR A 558 22.83 -12.09 -13.23
C THR A 558 23.16 -10.61 -13.16
N PHE A 559 24.13 -10.25 -12.32
CA PHE A 559 24.58 -8.87 -12.17
C PHE A 559 26.02 -8.66 -12.65
N ASN A 560 26.32 -7.47 -13.14
CA ASN A 560 27.66 -7.08 -13.60
C ASN A 560 28.08 -5.69 -13.12
N ASP A 561 29.39 -5.47 -13.02
CA ASP A 561 30.00 -4.18 -12.67
C ASP A 561 30.35 -3.32 -13.91
N ASN A 562 30.13 -3.85 -15.12
CA ASN A 562 30.52 -3.22 -16.38
C ASN A 562 29.49 -2.20 -16.89
N HIS A 563 28.43 -1.97 -16.12
CA HIS A 563 27.35 -1.07 -16.49
C HIS A 563 26.67 -1.47 -17.82
N GLU A 564 26.58 -2.79 -18.09
CA GLU A 564 25.98 -3.36 -19.30
C GLU A 564 24.57 -3.90 -19.04
N ILE A 565 23.61 -3.63 -19.93
CA ILE A 565 22.28 -4.25 -19.92
C ILE A 565 22.22 -5.26 -21.06
N LYS A 566 21.97 -6.53 -20.76
CA LYS A 566 21.72 -7.58 -21.75
C LYS A 566 20.51 -8.40 -21.31
N ILE A 567 19.39 -8.22 -22.02
CA ILE A 567 18.15 -8.97 -21.83
C ILE A 567 17.81 -9.64 -23.15
N GLU A 568 17.85 -10.97 -23.21
CA GLU A 568 17.45 -11.71 -24.41
C GLU A 568 15.99 -12.13 -24.33
N LYS A 569 15.22 -11.80 -25.38
CA LYS A 569 13.78 -12.10 -25.48
C LYS A 569 13.02 -11.78 -24.19
N GLY A 570 13.27 -10.59 -23.64
CA GLY A 570 12.57 -10.08 -22.48
C GLY A 570 11.08 -9.85 -22.78
N ARG A 571 10.27 -9.95 -21.74
CA ARG A 571 8.81 -9.85 -21.78
C ARG A 571 8.33 -8.92 -20.68
N HIS A 572 7.30 -8.11 -20.96
CA HIS A 572 6.62 -7.37 -19.90
C HIS A 572 5.77 -8.33 -19.05
N ALA A 573 6.29 -8.72 -17.89
CA ALA A 573 5.74 -9.78 -17.03
C ALA A 573 4.21 -9.70 -16.79
N VAL A 574 3.68 -8.50 -16.49
CA VAL A 574 2.24 -8.31 -16.25
C VAL A 574 1.41 -8.38 -17.54
N VAL A 575 1.82 -7.70 -18.61
CA VAL A 575 1.10 -7.68 -19.89
C VAL A 575 1.06 -9.07 -20.51
N GLU A 576 2.18 -9.82 -20.45
CA GLU A 576 2.23 -11.22 -20.85
C GLU A 576 1.20 -12.07 -20.11
N LYS A 577 1.08 -11.90 -18.78
CA LYS A 577 0.13 -12.67 -17.98
C LYS A 577 -1.33 -12.36 -18.33
N VAL A 578 -1.63 -11.10 -18.67
CA VAL A 578 -3.00 -10.66 -19.01
C VAL A 578 -3.39 -11.07 -20.44
N MET A 579 -2.49 -10.96 -21.41
CA MET A 579 -2.76 -11.28 -22.82
C MET A 579 -2.59 -12.79 -23.12
N GLY A 580 -1.71 -13.46 -22.39
CA GLY A 580 -1.28 -14.83 -22.65
C GLY A 580 0.03 -14.88 -23.42
N THR A 581 0.88 -15.86 -23.08
CA THR A 581 2.26 -16.01 -23.59
C THR A 581 2.34 -16.13 -25.12
N GLN A 582 1.32 -16.68 -25.78
CA GLN A 582 1.34 -16.86 -27.24
C GLN A 582 1.09 -15.58 -28.04
N GLU A 583 0.51 -14.55 -27.41
CA GLU A 583 0.19 -13.27 -28.06
C GLU A 583 1.27 -12.21 -27.85
N TYR A 584 2.07 -12.33 -26.79
CA TYR A 584 3.11 -11.36 -26.47
C TYR A 584 4.35 -11.54 -27.35
N ILE A 585 4.92 -10.43 -27.83
CA ILE A 585 6.11 -10.43 -28.69
C ILE A 585 7.36 -10.08 -27.84
N PRO A 586 8.28 -11.03 -27.61
CA PRO A 586 9.48 -10.78 -26.81
C PRO A 586 10.46 -9.85 -27.52
N ASN A 587 11.17 -9.02 -26.75
CA ASN A 587 12.15 -8.06 -27.24
C ASN A 587 13.49 -8.19 -26.52
N THR A 588 14.59 -8.09 -27.27
CA THR A 588 15.94 -8.05 -26.73
C THR A 588 16.31 -6.60 -26.41
N ILE A 589 16.96 -6.37 -25.25
CA ILE A 589 17.42 -5.05 -24.80
C ILE A 589 18.92 -5.13 -24.57
N THR A 590 19.68 -4.29 -25.28
CA THR A 590 21.15 -4.23 -25.18
C THR A 590 21.63 -2.80 -24.96
N PHE A 591 22.29 -2.56 -23.84
CA PHE A 591 23.16 -1.41 -23.64
C PHE A 591 24.56 -1.94 -23.39
N ASP A 592 25.46 -1.71 -24.35
CA ASP A 592 26.88 -1.95 -24.14
C ASP A 592 27.44 -0.95 -23.11
N ALA A 593 28.65 -1.21 -22.62
CA ALA A 593 29.29 -0.38 -21.60
C ALA A 593 29.36 1.09 -22.03
N ASP A 594 29.64 1.33 -23.31
CA ASP A 594 29.76 2.66 -23.91
C ASP A 594 28.42 3.28 -24.34
N ILE A 595 27.29 2.56 -24.30
CA ILE A 595 25.99 3.11 -24.73
C ILE A 595 25.17 3.46 -23.50
N ASN A 596 24.82 4.73 -23.34
CA ASN A 596 24.02 5.21 -22.22
C ASN A 596 22.58 5.53 -22.61
N ILE A 597 22.33 5.95 -23.86
CA ILE A 597 21.01 6.42 -24.29
C ILE A 597 20.52 5.60 -25.48
N GLN A 598 19.31 5.06 -25.36
CA GLN A 598 18.53 4.56 -26.50
C GLN A 598 17.41 5.54 -26.82
N LEU A 599 17.49 6.15 -28.01
CA LEU A 599 16.40 6.97 -28.55
C LEU A 599 15.42 6.06 -29.31
N ILE A 600 14.20 5.95 -28.79
CA ILE A 600 13.16 5.03 -29.29
C ILE A 600 12.18 5.81 -30.16
N THR A 601 12.09 5.44 -31.43
CA THR A 601 11.14 6.02 -32.39
C THR A 601 10.10 5.02 -32.87
N GLY A 602 8.98 5.54 -33.38
CA GLY A 602 7.91 4.73 -33.95
C GLY A 602 6.53 5.27 -33.62
N PRO A 603 5.48 4.75 -34.27
CA PRO A 603 4.11 5.23 -34.13
C PRO A 603 3.57 5.11 -32.71
N ASN A 604 2.52 5.86 -32.40
CA ASN A 604 1.78 5.66 -31.15
C ASN A 604 1.10 4.28 -31.17
N MET A 605 0.90 3.67 -29.99
CA MET A 605 0.39 2.29 -29.83
C MET A 605 1.28 1.16 -30.37
N SER A 606 2.48 1.47 -30.87
CA SER A 606 3.41 0.47 -31.41
C SER A 606 4.13 -0.35 -30.34
N GLY A 607 4.08 0.06 -29.06
CA GLY A 607 4.67 -0.69 -27.94
C GLY A 607 5.89 -0.03 -27.27
N LYS A 608 6.26 1.22 -27.65
CA LYS A 608 7.37 1.98 -27.05
C LYS A 608 7.30 2.04 -25.52
N SER A 609 6.17 2.47 -24.97
CA SER A 609 5.96 2.56 -23.52
C SER A 609 6.02 1.19 -22.84
N THR A 610 5.48 0.15 -23.48
CA THR A 610 5.54 -1.24 -22.98
C THR A 610 6.98 -1.75 -22.90
N TYR A 611 7.81 -1.42 -23.89
CA TYR A 611 9.23 -1.78 -23.93
C TYR A 611 10.04 -1.09 -22.81
N MET A 612 9.79 0.20 -22.55
CA MET A 612 10.43 0.90 -21.43
C MET A 612 10.00 0.36 -20.07
N ARG A 613 8.69 0.14 -19.88
CA ARG A 613 8.16 -0.45 -18.63
C ARG A 613 8.69 -1.86 -18.40
N GLN A 614 8.88 -2.64 -19.45
CA GLN A 614 9.48 -3.98 -19.36
C GLN A 614 10.87 -3.93 -18.71
N LEU A 615 11.74 -3.00 -19.14
CA LEU A 615 13.07 -2.85 -18.53
C LEU A 615 12.95 -2.50 -17.04
N ALA A 616 12.11 -1.51 -16.70
CA ALA A 616 11.90 -1.08 -15.32
C ALA A 616 11.46 -2.25 -14.42
N LEU A 617 10.45 -3.02 -14.85
CA LEU A 617 9.95 -4.15 -14.09
C LEU A 617 10.98 -5.27 -13.98
N THR A 618 11.78 -5.51 -15.03
CA THR A 618 12.87 -6.50 -14.98
C THR A 618 13.90 -6.12 -13.92
N VAL A 619 14.30 -4.84 -13.85
CA VAL A 619 15.22 -4.32 -12.83
C VAL A 619 14.63 -4.48 -11.43
N ILE A 620 13.38 -4.06 -11.22
CA ILE A 620 12.69 -4.14 -9.92
C ILE A 620 12.59 -5.60 -9.45
N MET A 621 12.16 -6.51 -10.32
CA MET A 621 12.07 -7.94 -10.01
C MET A 621 13.45 -8.52 -9.68
N ALA A 622 14.48 -8.21 -10.47
CA ALA A 622 15.84 -8.68 -10.24
C ALA A 622 16.39 -8.19 -8.89
N GLN A 623 16.29 -6.89 -8.60
CA GLN A 623 16.77 -6.26 -7.35
C GLN A 623 15.94 -6.59 -6.12
N MET A 624 14.73 -7.13 -6.28
CA MET A 624 13.99 -7.75 -5.18
C MET A 624 14.52 -9.15 -4.82
N GLY A 625 15.30 -9.78 -5.70
CA GLY A 625 15.73 -11.17 -5.59
C GLY A 625 14.82 -12.18 -6.30
N SER A 626 13.91 -11.71 -7.16
CA SER A 626 13.03 -12.55 -7.98
C SER A 626 13.69 -12.97 -9.28
N TYR A 627 13.13 -14.01 -9.89
CA TYR A 627 13.39 -14.39 -11.27
C TYR A 627 12.60 -13.45 -12.20
N VAL A 628 13.03 -13.35 -13.46
CA VAL A 628 12.55 -12.35 -14.41
C VAL A 628 12.05 -12.95 -15.72
N ALA A 629 11.15 -12.23 -16.40
CA ALA A 629 10.50 -12.68 -17.62
C ALA A 629 11.38 -12.49 -18.87
N ALA A 630 12.33 -13.39 -19.11
CA ALA A 630 13.22 -13.38 -20.29
C ALA A 630 13.77 -14.78 -20.59
N GLU A 631 14.63 -14.92 -21.60
CA GLU A 631 15.46 -16.12 -21.82
C GLU A 631 16.81 -16.03 -21.10
N SER A 632 17.42 -14.84 -21.06
CA SER A 632 18.62 -14.56 -20.27
C SER A 632 18.66 -13.08 -19.86
N VAL A 633 19.22 -12.78 -18.68
CA VAL A 633 19.33 -11.41 -18.14
C VAL A 633 20.67 -11.21 -17.44
N ASN A 634 21.37 -10.15 -17.84
CA ASN A 634 22.55 -9.60 -17.17
C ASN A 634 22.40 -8.08 -17.08
N LEU A 635 22.46 -7.52 -15.88
CA LEU A 635 22.17 -6.11 -15.59
C LEU A 635 23.16 -5.54 -14.57
N PRO A 636 23.43 -4.22 -14.54
CA PRO A 636 24.03 -3.61 -13.36
C PRO A 636 22.98 -3.51 -12.24
N VAL A 637 23.43 -3.24 -11.02
CA VAL A 637 22.54 -2.85 -9.93
C VAL A 637 22.28 -1.35 -10.01
N PHE A 638 21.02 -0.96 -10.15
CA PHE A 638 20.62 0.44 -10.22
C PHE A 638 20.35 1.02 -8.84
N ASP A 639 20.70 2.30 -8.65
CA ASP A 639 20.43 3.05 -7.42
C ASP A 639 19.05 3.74 -7.44
N ALA A 640 18.57 4.11 -8.62
CA ALA A 640 17.32 4.84 -8.81
C ALA A 640 16.65 4.52 -10.16
N ILE A 641 15.32 4.59 -10.19
CA ILE A 641 14.53 4.64 -11.42
C ILE A 641 13.74 5.95 -11.47
N PHE A 642 13.96 6.73 -12.51
CA PHE A 642 13.19 7.92 -12.81
C PHE A 642 12.33 7.69 -14.04
N THR A 643 11.05 8.03 -13.95
CA THR A 643 10.10 7.78 -15.04
C THR A 643 9.22 8.98 -15.33
N ARG A 644 9.03 9.25 -16.61
CA ARG A 644 7.97 10.10 -17.16
C ARG A 644 7.17 9.26 -18.16
N ILE A 645 6.39 8.28 -17.68
CA ILE A 645 5.60 7.39 -18.54
C ILE A 645 4.11 7.59 -18.24
N GLY A 646 3.47 8.51 -18.98
CA GLY A 646 2.03 8.77 -18.90
C GLY A 646 1.57 9.30 -17.55
N ALA A 647 1.42 10.62 -17.42
CA ALA A 647 0.59 11.18 -16.35
C ALA A 647 -0.89 11.07 -16.73
N ALA A 648 -1.72 10.68 -15.76
CA ALA A 648 -3.10 11.13 -15.75
C ALA A 648 -3.09 12.65 -15.42
N ASP A 649 -4.02 13.40 -16.00
CA ASP A 649 -4.17 14.83 -15.71
C ASP A 649 -4.32 15.04 -14.19
N ASP A 650 -3.41 15.82 -13.60
CA ASP A 650 -3.61 16.33 -12.24
C ASP A 650 -4.40 17.64 -12.30
N LEU A 651 -5.67 17.53 -12.70
CA LEU A 651 -6.63 18.64 -12.71
C LEU A 651 -6.84 19.24 -11.31
N ILE A 652 -6.53 18.47 -10.25
CA ILE A 652 -6.81 18.82 -8.87
C ILE A 652 -5.77 19.80 -8.32
N SER A 653 -4.50 19.66 -8.71
CA SER A 653 -3.43 20.58 -8.25
C SER A 653 -3.35 21.91 -9.02
N GLY A 654 -4.12 22.06 -10.11
CA GLY A 654 -4.17 23.29 -10.92
C GLY A 654 -2.88 23.58 -11.68
N GLN A 655 -1.96 22.62 -11.79
CA GLN A 655 -0.72 22.73 -12.56
C GLN A 655 -0.94 22.31 -14.02
N SER A 656 -0.24 22.94 -14.97
CA SER A 656 -0.31 22.49 -16.37
C SER A 656 0.43 21.15 -16.52
N THR A 657 -0.05 20.30 -17.44
CA THR A 657 0.57 19.00 -17.76
C THR A 657 2.04 19.15 -18.13
N PHE A 658 2.37 20.22 -18.86
CA PHE A 658 3.74 20.55 -19.22
C PHE A 658 4.61 20.94 -18.01
N MET A 659 4.06 21.69 -17.04
CA MET A 659 4.81 22.06 -15.83
C MET A 659 5.15 20.81 -14.99
N VAL A 660 4.17 19.92 -14.81
CA VAL A 660 4.38 18.65 -14.09
C VAL A 660 5.46 17.83 -14.78
N GLU A 661 5.40 17.73 -16.09
CA GLU A 661 6.40 17.04 -16.90
C GLU A 661 7.82 17.62 -16.75
N MET A 662 7.96 18.95 -16.76
CA MET A 662 9.25 19.61 -16.53
C MET A 662 9.75 19.43 -15.09
N MET A 663 8.85 19.40 -14.10
CA MET A 663 9.22 19.11 -12.72
C MET A 663 9.75 17.67 -12.56
N GLU A 664 9.10 16.69 -13.19
CA GLU A 664 9.54 15.29 -13.20
C GLU A 664 10.89 15.12 -13.91
N ALA A 665 11.08 15.76 -15.07
CA ALA A 665 12.36 15.76 -15.77
C ALA A 665 13.47 16.42 -14.93
N ASN A 666 13.21 17.56 -14.32
CA ASN A 666 14.15 18.26 -13.44
C ASN A 666 14.51 17.42 -12.21
N GLN A 667 13.57 16.63 -11.66
CA GLN A 667 13.86 15.72 -10.56
C GLN A 667 14.86 14.63 -10.99
N ALA A 668 14.67 14.04 -12.17
CA ALA A 668 15.62 13.08 -12.73
C ALA A 668 16.99 13.71 -12.96
N ILE A 669 17.05 14.87 -13.64
CA ILE A 669 18.29 15.56 -13.98
C ILE A 669 19.10 15.94 -12.74
N LYS A 670 18.44 16.39 -11.66
CA LYS A 670 19.12 16.83 -10.44
C LYS A 670 19.60 15.70 -9.53
N ARG A 671 18.99 14.51 -9.62
CA ARG A 671 19.20 13.42 -8.65
C ARG A 671 19.77 12.15 -9.25
N ALA A 672 19.65 11.95 -10.56
CA ALA A 672 20.20 10.79 -11.22
C ALA A 672 21.72 10.76 -11.10
N SER A 673 22.24 9.57 -10.87
CA SER A 673 23.66 9.25 -10.95
C SER A 673 23.93 8.45 -12.23
N SER A 674 25.20 8.16 -12.52
CA SER A 674 25.56 7.21 -13.58
C SER A 674 24.94 5.82 -13.37
N GLN A 675 24.61 5.42 -12.14
CA GLN A 675 23.99 4.12 -11.83
C GLN A 675 22.45 4.18 -11.80
N SER A 676 21.85 5.26 -12.28
CA SER A 676 20.39 5.39 -12.35
C SER A 676 19.83 4.95 -13.70
N LEU A 677 18.56 4.56 -13.71
CA LEU A 677 17.77 4.28 -14.91
C LEU A 677 16.77 5.42 -15.15
N ILE A 678 16.79 6.03 -16.33
CA ILE A 678 15.88 7.11 -16.73
C ILE A 678 14.99 6.63 -17.88
N LEU A 679 13.67 6.77 -17.73
CA LEU A 679 12.69 6.40 -18.75
C LEU A 679 11.80 7.60 -19.07
N PHE A 680 11.98 8.19 -20.24
CA PHE A 680 11.18 9.33 -20.70
C PHE A 680 10.31 8.93 -21.89
N ASP A 681 9.00 9.15 -21.76
CA ASP A 681 8.02 8.88 -22.81
C ASP A 681 7.46 10.22 -23.32
N GLU A 682 7.83 10.57 -24.54
CA GLU A 682 7.24 11.66 -25.31
C GLU A 682 7.39 13.06 -24.66
N LEU A 683 8.55 13.31 -24.07
CA LEU A 683 8.88 14.59 -23.44
C LEU A 683 8.82 15.76 -24.45
N GLY A 684 8.27 16.90 -24.06
CA GLY A 684 8.12 18.14 -24.84
C GLY A 684 6.75 18.33 -25.49
N ARG A 685 5.81 17.38 -25.37
CA ARG A 685 4.52 17.42 -26.11
C ARG A 685 3.54 18.51 -25.71
N GLY A 686 3.61 18.99 -24.47
CA GLY A 686 2.66 19.95 -23.91
C GLY A 686 2.86 21.42 -24.31
N THR A 687 3.78 21.73 -25.23
CA THR A 687 4.17 23.09 -25.62
C THR A 687 4.31 23.25 -27.14
N ALA A 688 4.72 24.43 -27.60
CA ALA A 688 5.04 24.68 -29.01
C ALA A 688 6.09 23.68 -29.52
N THR A 689 5.91 23.15 -30.73
CA THR A 689 6.69 22.02 -31.26
C THR A 689 8.20 22.25 -31.17
N TYR A 690 8.68 23.43 -31.56
CA TYR A 690 10.11 23.76 -31.53
C TYR A 690 10.64 23.95 -30.11
N ASP A 691 9.88 24.57 -29.21
CA ASP A 691 10.28 24.72 -27.80
C ASP A 691 10.38 23.34 -27.13
N GLY A 692 9.40 22.48 -27.37
CA GLY A 692 9.37 21.11 -26.85
C GLY A 692 10.54 20.26 -27.36
N MET A 693 10.82 20.34 -28.66
CA MET A 693 11.96 19.65 -29.28
C MET A 693 13.30 20.16 -28.75
N ALA A 694 13.48 21.49 -28.65
CA ALA A 694 14.71 22.09 -28.14
C ALA A 694 15.00 21.69 -26.68
N LEU A 695 13.95 21.66 -25.85
CA LEU A 695 14.06 21.19 -24.46
C LEU A 695 14.39 19.70 -24.40
N ALA A 696 13.69 18.86 -25.18
CA ALA A 696 13.97 17.44 -25.25
C ALA A 696 15.42 17.15 -25.67
N GLN A 697 15.91 17.84 -26.71
CA GLN A 697 17.30 17.75 -27.16
C GLN A 697 18.27 18.17 -26.06
N SER A 698 18.07 19.35 -25.46
CA SER A 698 18.95 19.87 -24.41
C SER A 698 19.02 18.93 -23.20
N ILE A 699 17.91 18.26 -22.88
CA ILE A 699 17.84 17.28 -21.79
C ILE A 699 18.62 16.01 -22.16
N ILE A 700 18.48 15.51 -23.39
CA ILE A 700 19.24 14.36 -23.88
C ILE A 700 20.76 14.66 -23.83
N GLU A 701 21.17 15.82 -24.34
CA GLU A 701 22.56 16.28 -24.30
C GLU A 701 23.08 16.41 -22.87
N TYR A 702 22.28 16.99 -21.96
CA TYR A 702 22.69 17.11 -20.56
C TYR A 702 22.87 15.75 -19.87
N ILE A 703 21.96 14.80 -20.11
CA ILE A 703 22.07 13.44 -19.58
C ILE A 703 23.33 12.76 -20.14
N HIS A 704 23.59 12.93 -21.44
CA HIS A 704 24.77 12.39 -22.12
C HIS A 704 26.08 12.93 -21.55
N ASP A 705 26.22 14.26 -21.45
CA ASP A 705 27.48 14.93 -21.14
C ASP A 705 27.79 15.02 -19.65
N HIS A 706 26.77 15.07 -18.79
CA HIS A 706 26.94 15.37 -17.38
C HIS A 706 26.54 14.25 -16.41
N ILE A 707 25.58 13.38 -16.80
CA ILE A 707 25.03 12.37 -15.88
C ILE A 707 25.56 10.97 -16.20
N GLY A 708 25.47 10.56 -17.46
CA GLY A 708 25.89 9.22 -17.91
C GLY A 708 24.99 8.07 -17.45
N ALA A 709 23.73 8.35 -17.09
CA ALA A 709 22.75 7.35 -16.67
C ALA A 709 22.23 6.51 -17.85
N LYS A 710 21.90 5.24 -17.63
CA LYS A 710 21.18 4.44 -18.64
C LYS A 710 19.79 5.03 -18.86
N THR A 711 19.50 5.37 -20.11
CA THR A 711 18.31 6.13 -20.47
C THR A 711 17.60 5.53 -21.67
N MET A 712 16.30 5.28 -21.53
CA MET A 712 15.40 5.07 -22.68
C MET A 712 14.58 6.33 -22.89
N PHE A 713 14.70 6.91 -24.08
CA PHE A 713 14.01 8.13 -24.45
C PHE A 713 13.10 7.84 -25.64
N ALA A 714 11.82 7.64 -25.41
CA ALA A 714 10.84 7.52 -26.48
C ALA A 714 10.41 8.90 -26.96
N THR A 715 10.49 9.14 -28.27
CA THR A 715 10.15 10.44 -28.86
C THR A 715 9.28 10.30 -30.12
N HIS A 716 8.63 11.40 -30.46
CA HIS A 716 7.96 11.62 -31.75
C HIS A 716 8.67 12.64 -32.63
N TYR A 717 9.67 13.33 -32.09
CA TYR A 717 10.53 14.24 -32.85
C TYR A 717 11.53 13.38 -33.63
N HIS A 718 11.24 13.16 -34.91
CA HIS A 718 12.12 12.38 -35.79
C HIS A 718 13.46 13.08 -36.01
N GLU A 719 13.47 14.42 -35.91
CA GLU A 719 14.64 15.28 -36.01
C GLU A 719 15.70 14.93 -34.97
N LEU A 720 15.31 14.46 -33.78
CA LEU A 720 16.24 14.08 -32.72
C LEU A 720 17.05 12.83 -33.04
N THR A 721 16.64 12.02 -34.03
CA THR A 721 17.40 10.83 -34.44
C THR A 721 18.79 11.17 -34.99
N ALA A 722 18.97 12.39 -35.52
CA ALA A 722 20.25 12.89 -35.98
C ALA A 722 21.29 13.01 -34.85
N LEU A 723 20.85 13.10 -33.58
CA LEU A 723 21.75 13.18 -32.42
C LEU A 723 22.66 11.96 -32.29
N SER A 724 22.27 10.80 -32.82
CA SER A 724 23.15 9.61 -32.85
C SER A 724 24.43 9.80 -33.66
N THR A 725 24.49 10.83 -34.51
CA THR A 725 25.70 11.17 -35.29
C THR A 725 26.68 12.05 -34.52
N SER A 726 26.19 12.83 -33.54
CA SER A 726 26.99 13.76 -32.74
C SER A 726 27.28 13.24 -31.33
N LEU A 727 26.35 12.50 -30.73
CA LEU A 727 26.44 11.98 -29.36
C LEU A 727 26.96 10.53 -29.39
N THR A 728 28.18 10.32 -28.90
CA THR A 728 28.91 9.05 -29.00
C THR A 728 28.30 7.90 -28.19
N HIS A 729 27.54 8.22 -27.14
CA HIS A 729 26.94 7.24 -26.24
C HIS A 729 25.43 7.07 -26.47
N LEU A 730 24.92 7.51 -27.62
CA LEU A 730 23.50 7.43 -28.00
C LEU A 730 23.30 6.54 -29.25
N VAL A 731 22.33 5.64 -29.18
CA VAL A 731 21.90 4.84 -30.32
C VAL A 731 20.41 5.01 -30.61
N ASN A 732 20.04 4.85 -31.87
CA ASN A 732 18.64 4.83 -32.29
C ASN A 732 18.10 3.40 -32.33
N VAL A 733 16.89 3.24 -31.83
CA VAL A 733 16.07 2.04 -32.02
C VAL A 733 14.66 2.44 -32.44
N HIS A 734 13.95 1.54 -33.11
CA HIS A 734 12.58 1.80 -33.53
C HIS A 734 11.70 0.56 -33.45
N VAL A 735 10.39 0.77 -33.41
CA VAL A 735 9.42 -0.33 -33.55
C VAL A 735 9.28 -0.71 -35.01
N ALA A 736 9.59 -1.97 -35.34
CA ALA A 736 9.48 -2.52 -36.67
C ALA A 736 8.03 -2.53 -37.17
N THR A 737 7.85 -2.10 -38.41
CA THR A 737 6.58 -2.05 -39.13
C THR A 737 6.64 -3.00 -40.33
N LEU A 738 5.52 -3.66 -40.64
CA LEU A 738 5.36 -4.41 -41.88
C LEU A 738 4.36 -3.68 -42.77
N GLU A 739 4.82 -3.24 -43.95
CA GLU A 739 3.97 -2.64 -44.97
C GLU A 739 3.60 -3.70 -46.03
N LYS A 740 2.31 -3.97 -46.21
CA LYS A 740 1.83 -4.87 -47.27
C LYS A 740 0.55 -4.32 -47.88
N ASN A 741 0.54 -4.14 -49.21
CA ASN A 741 -0.61 -3.63 -49.97
C ASN A 741 -1.16 -2.26 -49.47
N GLY A 742 -0.30 -1.42 -48.88
CA GLY A 742 -0.72 -0.12 -48.32
C GLY A 742 -1.36 -0.20 -46.92
N ASP A 743 -1.32 -1.37 -46.28
CA ASP A 743 -1.67 -1.58 -44.88
C ASP A 743 -0.40 -1.76 -44.04
N VAL A 744 -0.35 -1.07 -42.90
CA VAL A 744 0.78 -1.11 -41.96
C VAL A 744 0.38 -1.95 -40.77
N THR A 745 1.14 -3.01 -40.49
CA THR A 745 0.98 -3.82 -39.28
C THR A 745 2.14 -3.57 -38.34
N PHE A 746 1.85 -3.23 -37.09
CA PHE A 746 2.87 -3.07 -36.06
C PHE A 746 3.31 -4.45 -35.55
N LEU A 747 4.60 -4.75 -35.68
CA LEU A 747 5.13 -6.05 -35.27
C LEU A 747 5.46 -6.11 -33.78
N HIS A 748 5.30 -5.00 -33.05
CA HIS A 748 5.69 -4.83 -31.64
C HIS A 748 7.11 -5.34 -31.31
N LYS A 749 7.97 -5.38 -32.33
CA LYS A 749 9.37 -5.83 -32.26
C LYS A 749 10.28 -4.63 -32.41
N ILE A 750 11.26 -4.48 -31.53
CA ILE A 750 12.27 -3.43 -31.61
C ILE A 750 13.37 -3.86 -32.59
N ALA A 751 13.77 -2.93 -33.46
CA ALA A 751 14.85 -3.06 -34.41
C ALA A 751 15.85 -1.90 -34.22
N GLU A 752 17.10 -2.13 -34.61
CA GLU A 752 18.15 -1.11 -34.57
C GLU A 752 17.96 -0.05 -35.66
N GLY A 753 18.46 1.15 -35.39
CA GLY A 753 18.39 2.29 -36.30
C GLY A 753 17.14 3.16 -36.07
N PRO A 754 17.09 4.35 -36.69
CA PRO A 754 15.92 5.22 -36.64
C PRO A 754 14.75 4.68 -37.47
N ALA A 755 13.53 5.12 -37.17
CA ALA A 755 12.38 4.84 -38.02
C ALA A 755 12.47 5.60 -39.36
N ASP A 756 12.18 4.92 -40.47
CA ASP A 756 12.27 5.51 -41.81
C ASP A 756 11.23 6.62 -42.08
N LYS A 757 10.04 6.56 -41.45
CA LYS A 757 8.91 7.47 -41.67
C LYS A 757 8.00 7.64 -40.44
N SER A 758 7.22 8.72 -40.44
CA SER A 758 6.11 8.90 -39.50
C SER A 758 4.84 8.22 -40.01
N TYR A 759 4.21 7.40 -39.17
CA TYR A 759 3.05 6.58 -39.54
C TYR A 759 1.70 7.18 -39.11
N GLY A 760 1.65 8.46 -38.73
CA GLY A 760 0.43 9.08 -38.18
C GLY A 760 -0.80 8.98 -39.11
N ILE A 761 -0.60 9.22 -40.41
CA ILE A 761 -1.68 9.13 -41.41
C ILE A 761 -2.14 7.67 -41.61
N HIS A 762 -1.23 6.69 -41.51
CA HIS A 762 -1.58 5.28 -41.59
C HIS A 762 -2.38 4.81 -40.37
N VAL A 763 -2.05 5.30 -39.16
CA VAL A 763 -2.85 5.04 -37.95
C VAL A 763 -4.26 5.62 -38.10
N ALA A 764 -4.37 6.82 -38.68
CA ALA A 764 -5.67 7.43 -39.00
C ALA A 764 -6.49 6.57 -39.99
N LYS A 765 -5.85 5.96 -40.98
CA LYS A 765 -6.49 5.00 -41.90
C LYS A 765 -7.04 3.78 -41.16
N ILE A 766 -6.27 3.20 -40.24
CA ILE A 766 -6.71 2.06 -39.41
C ILE A 766 -7.90 2.45 -38.51
N ALA A 767 -7.93 3.68 -38.02
CA ALA A 767 -9.06 4.21 -37.23
C ALA A 767 -10.34 4.45 -38.06
N GLY A 768 -10.30 4.28 -39.39
CA GLY A 768 -11.45 4.40 -40.27
C GLY A 768 -11.76 5.83 -40.74
N LEU A 769 -10.76 6.72 -40.76
CA LEU A 769 -10.93 8.08 -41.30
C LEU A 769 -11.17 8.08 -42.83
N PRO A 770 -11.95 9.04 -43.37
CA PRO A 770 -12.28 9.08 -44.80
C PRO A 770 -11.05 9.24 -45.71
N GLU A 771 -11.04 8.52 -46.83
CA GLU A 771 -9.89 8.51 -47.77
C GLU A 771 -9.55 9.91 -48.32
N GLU A 772 -10.56 10.74 -48.61
CA GLU A 772 -10.36 12.12 -49.08
C GLU A 772 -9.62 12.99 -48.04
N LEU A 773 -9.87 12.76 -46.75
CA LEU A 773 -9.18 13.43 -45.65
C LEU A 773 -7.72 12.97 -45.56
N LEU A 774 -7.48 11.66 -45.69
CA LEU A 774 -6.14 11.08 -45.65
C LEU A 774 -5.27 11.57 -46.80
N GLN A 775 -5.81 11.62 -48.02
CA GLN A 775 -5.11 12.18 -49.19
C GLN A 775 -4.73 13.65 -48.99
N ARG A 776 -5.63 14.44 -48.40
CA ARG A 776 -5.34 15.84 -48.07
C ARG A 776 -4.26 15.95 -46.99
N ALA A 777 -4.33 15.12 -45.95
CA ALA A 777 -3.32 15.10 -44.89
C ALA A 777 -1.93 14.75 -45.43
N ASP A 778 -1.84 13.79 -46.36
CA ASP A 778 -0.60 13.34 -47.00
C ASP A 778 0.04 14.45 -47.85
N SER A 779 -0.81 15.18 -48.60
CA SER A 779 -0.37 16.36 -49.36
C SER A 779 0.18 17.47 -48.46
N ILE A 780 -0.43 17.68 -47.28
CA ILE A 780 0.04 18.68 -46.30
C ILE A 780 1.38 18.22 -45.68
N LEU A 781 1.48 16.94 -45.30
CA LEU A 781 2.69 16.38 -44.71
C LEU A 781 3.89 16.51 -45.66
N THR A 782 3.71 16.15 -46.93
CA THR A 782 4.77 16.26 -47.95
C THR A 782 5.28 17.71 -48.10
N ASN A 783 4.38 18.69 -48.03
CA ASN A 783 4.75 20.12 -48.07
C ASN A 783 5.50 20.58 -46.80
N LEU A 784 5.15 20.04 -45.64
CA LEU A 784 5.84 20.36 -44.38
C LEU A 784 7.23 19.72 -44.31
N GLU A 785 7.37 18.47 -44.76
CA GLU A 785 8.65 17.75 -44.81
C GLU A 785 9.63 18.39 -45.79
N SER A 786 9.15 18.84 -46.96
CA SER A 786 9.96 19.60 -47.92
C SER A 786 10.39 20.97 -47.40
N GLY A 787 9.57 21.62 -46.57
CA GLY A 787 9.95 22.86 -45.86
C GLY A 787 10.93 22.64 -44.70
N ALA A 788 10.82 21.53 -43.97
CA ALA A 788 11.72 21.18 -42.87
C ALA A 788 13.11 20.71 -43.36
N ALA A 789 13.20 20.09 -44.53
CA ALA A 789 14.47 19.68 -45.14
C ALA A 789 15.41 20.86 -45.47
N GLN A 790 14.87 22.08 -45.66
CA GLN A 790 15.67 23.30 -45.85
C GLN A 790 16.30 23.84 -44.55
N LEU A 791 15.91 23.31 -43.38
CA LEU A 791 16.34 23.76 -42.05
C LEU A 791 17.36 22.82 -41.40
N GLN A 792 18.02 21.93 -42.16
CA GLN A 792 19.04 21.04 -41.60
C GLN A 792 20.14 21.83 -40.87
N LEU A 793 20.25 21.54 -39.57
CA LEU A 793 21.21 22.08 -38.62
C LEU A 793 22.64 21.75 -39.10
N THR A 794 23.35 22.76 -39.55
CA THR A 794 24.81 22.70 -39.72
C THR A 794 25.47 23.09 -38.39
N PRO A 795 26.45 22.33 -37.88
CA PRO A 795 27.27 22.79 -36.78
C PRO A 795 28.25 23.87 -37.30
N GLU A 796 28.20 25.07 -36.73
CA GLU A 796 29.29 26.03 -36.85
C GLU A 796 30.50 25.48 -36.08
N VAL A 797 31.42 24.84 -36.79
CA VAL A 797 32.79 24.64 -36.31
C VAL A 797 33.71 25.44 -37.23
N GLU A 798 34.26 26.53 -36.69
CA GLU A 798 35.36 27.27 -37.31
C GLU A 798 36.56 26.33 -37.48
N ALA A 799 36.89 25.99 -38.73
CA ALA A 799 38.14 25.33 -39.08
C ALA A 799 38.87 26.14 -40.16
N GLU A 800 40.07 26.63 -39.82
CA GLU A 800 40.99 27.29 -40.74
C GLU A 800 41.46 26.34 -41.87
N PRO A 801 41.75 26.86 -43.09
CA PRO A 801 42.06 26.01 -44.22
C PRO A 801 43.54 25.59 -44.24
N ILE A 802 43.79 24.27 -44.25
CA ILE A 802 45.07 23.69 -44.68
C ILE A 802 44.87 23.05 -46.05
N THR A 803 45.72 23.44 -47.00
CA THR A 803 45.76 22.99 -48.39
C THR A 803 46.71 21.80 -48.56
N VAL A 804 46.23 20.66 -49.09
CA VAL A 804 47.07 19.68 -49.80
C VAL A 804 46.28 19.00 -50.93
N LYS A 805 46.96 18.80 -52.07
CA LYS A 805 46.48 18.28 -53.35
C LYS A 805 46.55 16.75 -53.51
N SER A 806 45.66 16.25 -54.39
CA SER A 806 45.83 15.22 -55.44
C SER A 806 45.49 13.72 -55.21
N GLU A 807 44.57 13.26 -56.08
CA GLU A 807 44.50 12.03 -56.94
C GLU A 807 44.43 10.64 -56.25
N VAL A 808 43.59 9.65 -56.62
CA VAL A 808 43.30 8.99 -57.92
C VAL A 808 41.95 8.20 -57.84
N ALA A 809 41.30 7.98 -59.00
CA ALA A 809 39.99 7.35 -59.26
C ALA A 809 39.91 5.80 -59.22
N GLU A 810 38.71 5.22 -59.00
CA GLU A 810 37.87 4.44 -59.97
C GLU A 810 36.69 3.64 -59.31
N PRO A 811 35.66 3.17 -60.06
CA PRO A 811 34.23 3.41 -59.73
C PRO A 811 33.37 2.16 -59.47
N VAL A 812 32.22 2.29 -58.77
CA VAL A 812 31.10 1.32 -58.84
C VAL A 812 29.72 1.99 -58.66
N ALA A 813 28.93 1.93 -59.74
CA ALA A 813 27.47 1.78 -59.90
C ALA A 813 26.45 2.67 -59.13
N GLU A 814 25.88 3.60 -59.91
CA GLU A 814 24.44 3.87 -60.09
C GLU A 814 23.49 3.79 -58.87
N GLN A 815 23.30 4.94 -58.23
CA GLN A 815 22.05 5.28 -57.54
C GLN A 815 21.47 6.52 -58.22
N LEU A 816 20.24 6.41 -58.72
CA LEU A 816 19.51 7.48 -59.40
C LEU A 816 19.51 8.77 -58.55
N SER A 817 20.17 9.80 -59.08
CA SER A 817 20.15 11.16 -58.54
C SER A 817 18.74 11.75 -58.72
N LEU A 818 17.99 11.85 -57.62
CA LEU A 818 16.72 12.57 -57.50
C LEU A 818 16.90 14.05 -57.13
N PHE A 819 18.11 14.58 -57.31
CA PHE A 819 18.42 16.01 -57.20
C PHE A 819 18.45 16.61 -58.60
N VAL A 820 17.38 17.32 -58.97
CA VAL A 820 17.52 18.42 -59.91
C VAL A 820 17.99 19.61 -59.07
N ASP A 821 19.23 20.01 -59.28
CA ASP A 821 19.79 21.23 -58.69
C ASP A 821 18.85 22.41 -58.95
N ASP A 822 18.31 23.02 -57.89
CA ASP A 822 17.63 24.31 -57.94
C ASP A 822 18.65 25.48 -57.95
N SER A 823 19.84 25.23 -58.50
CA SER A 823 20.90 26.22 -58.70
C SER A 823 20.66 27.08 -59.94
N SER A 824 19.65 26.79 -60.76
CA SER A 824 19.43 27.49 -62.02
C SER A 824 18.85 28.91 -61.85
N ASN A 825 18.27 29.24 -60.68
CA ASN A 825 17.57 30.52 -60.48
C ASN A 825 18.14 31.39 -59.35
N GLN A 826 19.19 30.93 -58.65
CA GLN A 826 19.75 31.65 -57.49
C GLN A 826 20.41 32.98 -57.89
N GLU A 827 21.07 33.03 -59.05
CA GLU A 827 21.66 34.26 -59.59
C GLU A 827 20.59 35.31 -59.94
N VAL A 828 19.44 34.87 -60.46
CA VAL A 828 18.30 35.74 -60.81
C VAL A 828 17.68 36.36 -59.55
N ILE A 829 17.54 35.57 -58.49
CA ILE A 829 16.98 36.02 -57.20
C ILE A 829 17.91 37.02 -56.52
N GLU A 830 19.23 36.80 -56.56
CA GLU A 830 20.21 37.76 -56.06
C GLU A 830 20.23 39.07 -56.85
N ALA A 831 20.16 38.99 -58.18
CA ALA A 831 20.10 40.15 -59.04
C ALA A 831 18.84 40.98 -58.75
N LEU A 832 17.68 40.34 -58.57
CA LEU A 832 16.42 41.00 -58.24
C LEU A 832 16.47 41.73 -56.88
N LYS A 833 17.10 41.13 -55.86
CA LYS A 833 17.24 41.74 -54.51
C LYS A 833 18.10 43.01 -54.51
N LYS A 834 19.02 43.15 -55.46
CA LYS A 834 19.93 44.30 -55.57
C LYS A 834 19.31 45.48 -56.32
N VAL A 835 18.11 45.33 -56.89
CA VAL A 835 17.44 46.35 -57.69
C VAL A 835 16.61 47.28 -56.79
N ASP A 836 16.98 48.57 -56.74
CA ASP A 836 16.19 49.60 -56.06
C ASP A 836 15.10 50.14 -57.00
N LEU A 837 13.93 49.52 -56.93
CA LEU A 837 12.75 49.82 -57.75
C LEU A 837 12.26 51.27 -57.63
N MET A 838 12.50 51.94 -56.51
CA MET A 838 11.97 53.28 -56.23
C MET A 838 12.76 54.39 -56.94
N ASN A 839 13.95 54.07 -57.45
CA ASN A 839 14.85 55.02 -58.12
C ASN A 839 15.07 54.73 -59.61
N LEU A 840 14.30 53.82 -60.21
CA LEU A 840 14.41 53.49 -61.62
C LEU A 840 13.41 54.27 -62.48
N THR A 841 13.88 54.74 -63.64
CA THR A 841 12.98 55.20 -64.69
C THR A 841 12.30 53.99 -65.37
N PRO A 842 11.11 54.15 -65.96
CA PRO A 842 10.38 53.05 -66.60
C PRO A 842 11.19 52.29 -67.66
N MET A 843 12.09 52.97 -68.37
CA MET A 843 12.97 52.36 -69.37
C MET A 843 14.10 51.51 -68.73
N GLN A 844 14.62 51.93 -67.58
CA GLN A 844 15.63 51.15 -66.85
C GLN A 844 15.01 49.92 -66.17
N ALA A 845 13.79 50.04 -65.63
CA ALA A 845 13.06 48.88 -65.10
C ALA A 845 12.80 47.83 -66.20
N MET A 846 12.45 48.26 -67.41
CA MET A 846 12.25 47.36 -68.55
C MET A 846 13.55 46.65 -68.97
N ASN A 847 14.70 47.34 -68.92
CA ASN A 847 16.01 46.74 -69.21
C ASN A 847 16.43 45.73 -68.15
N VAL A 848 16.21 46.02 -66.86
CA VAL A 848 16.49 45.08 -65.77
C VAL A 848 15.64 43.81 -65.91
N ILE A 849 14.36 43.94 -66.26
CA ILE A 849 13.48 42.78 -66.53
C ILE A 849 13.98 41.98 -67.74
N TYR A 850 14.48 42.66 -68.78
CA TYR A 850 15.06 42.00 -69.94
C TYR A 850 16.36 41.23 -69.59
N GLU A 851 17.21 41.79 -68.75
CA GLU A 851 18.44 41.15 -68.27
C GLU A 851 18.14 39.92 -67.41
N LEU A 852 17.20 40.04 -66.46
CA LEU A 852 16.76 38.92 -65.63
C LEU A 852 16.13 37.79 -66.46
N LYS A 853 15.42 38.13 -67.54
CA LYS A 853 14.87 37.14 -68.47
C LYS A 853 15.94 36.40 -69.28
N ASN A 854 17.10 37.02 -69.52
CA ASN A 854 18.22 36.35 -70.21
C ASN A 854 19.05 35.48 -69.26
N MET A 855 18.89 35.66 -67.94
CA MET A 855 19.51 34.83 -66.90
C MET A 855 18.66 33.61 -66.50
N LEU A 856 17.41 33.55 -66.99
CA LEU A 856 16.48 32.41 -66.93
C LEU A 856 16.51 31.66 -68.26
#